data_AF-A0A662NVR4-F1
#
_entry.id   AF-A0A662NVR4-F1
#
_cell.length_a   1.000
_cell.length_b   1.000
_cell.length_c   1.000
_cell.angle_alpha   90.00
_cell.angle_beta   90.00
_cell.angle_gamma   90.00
#
_symmetry.space_group_name_H-M   'P 1'
#
loop_
_entity.id
_entity.type
_entity.pdbx_description
1 polymer ?
#
loop_
_entity_poly.entity_id
_entity_poly.type
_entity_poly.pdbx_seq_one_letter_code
_entity_poly.pdbx_strand_id
1 'polypeptide(L)'
;ELSKDEAKEFLRKADEFFSRRGIIFIYPLHGGDMGRESVKKLSYGKFNWHDSLAPEFETYETIRELANRKKLEANLSTEYGRDNRLKNAKIVIEYTSIGFGQFYLNRSVEDDVKIIEELKPDWIYLGFRYYRPIPSSPEEKPGFFSKEEIEEYTRQGYTLAQLKEAIKELKERNKDVIFTAGLGIEYFYSRDIDPITREVITPEKAWQLALNPKEYGFNMSKEEFQCWWGKTLLGSLPPDFNCSKYDYREAKIYFPDVNKEEVRELYLHKAMALIDAGADAIWIDLLDSQAKHFYRLSRNRNHHAIKRTFESISKLVDEIHRYGLSKGKRVYVGSWPSPFFHIDSDIPRPNYDFVVVTPTGEEVLNMEFDEEKWNTILSSIRKVYGEDIVILLRLDVGFWNSPAHVFSQHLTPSQQRKVLKYMDDFCSKHDILFSYPVFGLYMGPWEKNETKVLAWRSVCWETLTKPDALIISYPFSEKEGCGFEIYDSLAPEFQTYGTIKELIQKRKSNASSEEILVIAGIPFAEAEDLAIFKPSWKEIEETLPVLKEIGVNAIFIWAPYEHRVVTEGEVIAHTESKAKLKLSHCVHVKDYLKPDPERGSEEDFLHMIETAHSLGIKVIPQLQITVAMPGDFVYEEHPEWLLRSTYGGFAVFWPWPAAPYGYVVNKAHPELIKFVTDVVIPHWIRKWKVDGIYLDSPTMGYCDSYIEELCKRVGVHPGYECLTPVEGYYSPENLVKEMKYKIKKLEEEMGRKLIFSAELSVKTWRDMPDDTIAKACRGKVHHYRIDPRVDRTLGKYLDWVLGYTFRGVLKDIYHRGELSYSENYVKFLEMIDSELEGKYTETAKFVNMWVYFHEFVHLLKPEVADCFITLQATAPGRVVWIGVYQLPPQDDVVGDYFGYNSTVLRYWYKKLLKIKREYRALQSNNIEDALVAPKVKGVIAYNRWDGNESVTVIVNLNDKPVDCLVRTRFEGEEVEVYDVLSGEKFRGNPNSLEIKVPARTPRILVSRS
;
A
#
# COMPACT_ATOMS: atom_id res chain seq x y z
N GLU A 1 -0.32 -50.68 -8.20
CA GLU A 1 0.24 -50.23 -6.90
C GLU A 1 1.29 -49.20 -7.20
N LEU A 2 1.42 -48.16 -6.39
CA LEU A 2 2.50 -47.20 -6.53
C LEU A 2 3.81 -47.81 -5.98
N SER A 3 4.93 -47.46 -6.61
CA SER A 3 6.26 -47.58 -6.05
C SER A 3 6.46 -46.57 -4.90
N LYS A 4 7.55 -46.69 -4.15
CA LYS A 4 7.89 -45.71 -3.10
C LYS A 4 8.02 -44.30 -3.67
N ASP A 5 8.68 -44.17 -4.82
CA ASP A 5 8.93 -42.88 -5.45
C ASP A 5 7.66 -42.30 -6.07
N GLU A 6 6.80 -43.16 -6.65
CA GLU A 6 5.48 -42.74 -7.14
C GLU A 6 4.58 -42.27 -5.99
N ALA A 7 4.65 -42.90 -4.81
CA ALA A 7 3.88 -42.49 -3.63
C ALA A 7 4.38 -41.15 -3.06
N LYS A 8 5.70 -40.95 -2.97
CA LYS A 8 6.31 -39.67 -2.58
C LYS A 8 5.90 -38.56 -3.54
N GLU A 9 5.94 -38.83 -4.84
CA GLU A 9 5.57 -37.86 -5.87
C GLU A 9 4.06 -37.55 -5.84
N PHE A 10 3.22 -38.56 -5.63
CA PHE A 10 1.79 -38.35 -5.45
C PHE A 10 1.48 -37.45 -4.25
N LEU A 11 2.17 -37.62 -3.12
CA LEU A 11 2.00 -36.75 -1.94
C LEU A 11 2.32 -35.29 -2.26
N ARG A 12 3.38 -35.02 -3.05
CA ARG A 12 3.73 -33.66 -3.49
C ARG A 12 2.64 -33.07 -4.39
N LYS A 13 2.17 -33.83 -5.38
CA LYS A 13 1.09 -33.42 -6.29
C LYS A 13 -0.22 -33.18 -5.57
N ALA A 14 -0.60 -34.07 -4.64
CA ALA A 14 -1.82 -33.93 -3.85
C ALA A 14 -1.73 -32.69 -2.96
N ASP A 15 -0.61 -32.49 -2.27
CA ASP A 15 -0.40 -31.32 -1.43
C ASP A 15 -0.55 -30.01 -2.22
N GLU A 16 0.11 -29.91 -3.37
CA GLU A 16 0.01 -28.75 -4.26
C GLU A 16 -1.42 -28.56 -4.78
N PHE A 17 -2.06 -29.63 -5.27
CA PHE A 17 -3.39 -29.59 -5.87
C PHE A 17 -4.46 -29.10 -4.89
N PHE A 18 -4.45 -29.62 -3.66
CA PHE A 18 -5.41 -29.28 -2.63
C PHE A 18 -5.11 -27.90 -2.01
N SER A 19 -3.83 -27.57 -1.79
CA SER A 19 -3.45 -26.25 -1.24
C SER A 19 -3.85 -25.11 -2.17
N ARG A 20 -3.70 -25.27 -3.50
CA ARG A 20 -4.19 -24.30 -4.51
C ARG A 20 -5.70 -24.05 -4.49
N ARG A 21 -6.47 -24.92 -3.84
CA ARG A 21 -7.93 -24.83 -3.73
C ARG A 21 -8.40 -24.47 -2.33
N GLY A 22 -7.49 -24.08 -1.44
CA GLY A 22 -7.80 -23.76 -0.05
C GLY A 22 -8.22 -24.99 0.78
N ILE A 23 -7.93 -26.21 0.32
CA ILE A 23 -8.27 -27.45 1.02
C ILE A 23 -7.06 -27.90 1.84
N ILE A 24 -7.27 -28.13 3.14
CA ILE A 24 -6.23 -28.65 4.03
C ILE A 24 -6.03 -30.14 3.73
N PHE A 25 -4.92 -30.46 3.07
CA PHE A 25 -4.51 -31.84 2.81
C PHE A 25 -3.94 -32.48 4.09
N ILE A 26 -4.56 -33.58 4.54
CA ILE A 26 -4.12 -34.35 5.71
C ILE A 26 -3.10 -35.39 5.25
N TYR A 27 -1.85 -35.28 5.69
CA TYR A 27 -0.82 -36.25 5.32
C TYR A 27 -1.04 -37.60 6.03
N PRO A 28 -1.00 -38.72 5.30
CA PRO A 28 -1.15 -40.05 5.89
C PRO A 28 0.14 -40.47 6.62
N LEU A 29 0.23 -40.14 7.92
CA LEU A 29 1.41 -40.45 8.73
C LEU A 29 1.39 -41.90 9.27
N HIS A 30 0.29 -42.26 9.93
CA HIS A 30 0.05 -43.59 10.52
C HIS A 30 -1.46 -43.80 10.69
N GLY A 31 -1.96 -44.99 10.35
CA GLY A 31 -3.37 -45.37 10.45
C GLY A 31 -4.08 -45.55 9.11
N GLY A 32 -5.38 -45.87 9.16
CA GLY A 32 -6.20 -46.20 7.98
C GLY A 32 -6.08 -47.67 7.58
N ASP A 33 -7.22 -48.39 7.57
CA ASP A 33 -7.29 -49.79 7.13
C ASP A 33 -7.11 -49.86 5.60
N MET A 34 -6.05 -50.53 5.15
CA MET A 34 -5.74 -50.71 3.72
C MET A 34 -6.61 -51.79 3.07
N GLY A 35 -7.48 -52.46 3.84
CA GLY A 35 -8.37 -53.54 3.42
C GLY A 35 -8.05 -54.87 4.12
N ARG A 36 -8.85 -55.91 3.84
CA ARG A 36 -8.70 -57.25 4.45
C ARG A 36 -8.45 -58.38 3.45
N GLU A 37 -9.10 -58.35 2.28
CA GLU A 37 -9.10 -59.50 1.35
C GLU A 37 -8.24 -59.28 0.08
N SER A 38 -7.69 -58.07 -0.11
CA SER A 38 -6.98 -57.69 -1.34
C SER A 38 -5.72 -56.84 -1.12
N VAL A 39 -5.19 -56.80 0.11
CA VAL A 39 -3.98 -56.03 0.46
C VAL A 39 -2.73 -56.76 -0.03
N LYS A 40 -2.01 -56.13 -0.95
CA LYS A 40 -0.80 -56.68 -1.57
C LYS A 40 0.49 -56.23 -0.88
N LYS A 41 0.48 -55.09 -0.19
CA LYS A 41 1.58 -54.54 0.62
C LYS A 41 1.12 -54.30 2.05
N LEU A 42 1.78 -54.94 3.00
CA LEU A 42 1.55 -54.77 4.43
C LEU A 42 2.67 -53.90 5.02
N SER A 43 2.33 -53.03 5.96
CA SER A 43 3.34 -52.29 6.72
C SER A 43 4.17 -53.27 7.54
N TYR A 44 5.50 -53.21 7.40
CA TYR A 44 6.45 -54.11 8.04
C TYR A 44 6.19 -55.60 7.71
N GLY A 45 5.58 -55.87 6.57
CA GLY A 45 5.15 -57.20 6.14
C GLY A 45 4.09 -57.88 7.02
N LYS A 46 3.48 -57.16 7.97
CA LYS A 46 2.61 -57.75 9.01
C LYS A 46 1.26 -57.09 9.19
N PHE A 47 1.18 -55.77 9.01
CA PHE A 47 0.01 -55.00 9.40
C PHE A 47 -0.73 -54.42 8.20
N ASN A 48 -2.06 -54.46 8.24
CA ASN A 48 -2.94 -53.94 7.20
C ASN A 48 -3.35 -52.47 7.43
N TRP A 49 -2.72 -51.75 8.37
CA TRP A 49 -2.82 -50.30 8.49
C TRP A 49 -1.59 -49.60 7.90
N HIS A 50 -1.78 -48.43 7.29
CA HIS A 50 -0.67 -47.68 6.69
C HIS A 50 0.27 -47.11 7.75
N ASP A 51 1.57 -47.19 7.50
CA ASP A 51 2.60 -46.54 8.31
C ASP A 51 3.68 -45.92 7.39
N SER A 52 3.87 -44.61 7.47
CA SER A 52 4.80 -43.87 6.61
C SER A 52 6.28 -44.21 6.84
N LEU A 53 6.62 -44.82 7.98
CA LEU A 53 7.97 -45.30 8.31
C LEU A 53 8.22 -46.74 7.86
N ALA A 54 7.19 -47.46 7.41
CA ALA A 54 7.37 -48.83 7.00
C ALA A 54 8.25 -48.91 5.73
N PRO A 55 9.20 -49.86 5.65
CA PRO A 55 10.09 -50.03 4.50
C PRO A 55 9.36 -50.23 3.17
N GLU A 56 8.08 -50.58 3.18
CA GLU A 56 7.25 -50.73 1.98
C GLU A 56 6.77 -49.39 1.39
N PHE A 57 6.76 -48.30 2.19
CA PHE A 57 6.25 -46.97 1.83
C PHE A 57 7.33 -45.88 1.88
N GLU A 58 8.04 -45.72 3.01
CA GLU A 58 9.08 -44.69 3.22
C GLU A 58 8.67 -43.25 2.86
N THR A 59 7.45 -42.85 3.20
CA THR A 59 6.89 -41.52 2.86
C THR A 59 7.10 -40.47 3.96
N TYR A 60 7.55 -40.88 5.15
CA TYR A 60 7.67 -40.00 6.33
C TYR A 60 8.49 -38.73 6.06
N GLU A 61 9.67 -38.87 5.44
CA GLU A 61 10.55 -37.72 5.18
C GLU A 61 9.92 -36.70 4.22
N THR A 62 9.21 -37.17 3.19
CA THR A 62 8.45 -36.30 2.29
C THR A 62 7.30 -35.62 3.02
N ILE A 63 6.58 -36.33 3.90
CA ILE A 63 5.53 -35.73 4.73
C ILE A 63 6.10 -34.66 5.66
N ARG A 64 7.25 -34.94 6.30
CA ARG A 64 7.96 -34.00 7.19
C ARG A 64 8.40 -32.74 6.44
N GLU A 65 8.95 -32.91 5.24
CA GLU A 65 9.32 -31.82 4.33
C GLU A 65 8.11 -30.93 4.00
N LEU A 66 7.00 -31.53 3.55
CA LEU A 66 5.78 -30.82 3.17
C LEU A 66 5.11 -30.12 4.38
N ALA A 67 5.06 -30.78 5.54
CA ALA A 67 4.48 -30.21 6.75
C ALA A 67 5.32 -29.04 7.31
N ASN A 68 6.65 -29.17 7.32
CA ASN A 68 7.53 -28.08 7.73
C ASN A 68 7.41 -26.88 6.77
N ARG A 69 7.31 -27.13 5.46
CA ARG A 69 7.04 -26.09 4.46
C ARG A 69 5.77 -25.31 4.79
N LYS A 70 4.65 -25.99 5.05
CA LYS A 70 3.38 -25.34 5.41
C LYS A 70 3.44 -24.57 6.72
N LYS A 71 4.15 -25.10 7.71
CA LYS A 71 4.35 -24.40 8.98
C LYS A 71 5.19 -23.13 8.81
N LEU A 72 6.22 -23.19 7.95
CA LEU A 72 7.01 -22.04 7.57
C LEU A 72 6.15 -20.99 6.84
N GLU A 73 5.39 -21.42 5.82
CA GLU A 73 4.45 -20.57 5.08
C GLU A 73 3.41 -19.89 6.00
N ALA A 74 2.84 -20.61 6.97
CA ALA A 74 1.86 -20.09 7.91
C ALA A 74 2.46 -19.08 8.91
N ASN A 75 3.60 -19.40 9.54
CA ASN A 75 4.28 -18.51 10.48
C ASN A 75 4.82 -17.25 9.77
N LEU A 76 5.30 -17.42 8.53
CA LEU A 76 5.79 -16.32 7.72
C LEU A 76 4.63 -15.48 7.21
N SER A 77 3.44 -16.02 6.86
CA SER A 77 2.28 -15.19 6.49
C SER A 77 1.86 -14.17 7.58
N THR A 78 2.14 -14.47 8.84
CA THR A 78 1.82 -13.59 9.99
C THR A 78 2.89 -12.50 10.22
N GLU A 79 4.16 -12.76 9.87
CA GLU A 79 5.28 -11.83 10.03
C GLU A 79 5.54 -11.01 8.72
N TYR A 80 5.32 -11.64 7.57
CA TYR A 80 5.45 -11.13 6.20
C TYR A 80 4.29 -10.21 5.78
N GLY A 81 3.14 -10.28 6.48
CA GLY A 81 2.05 -9.30 6.38
C GLY A 81 2.38 -7.94 6.99
N ARG A 82 3.54 -7.80 7.66
CA ARG A 82 4.00 -6.54 8.29
C ARG A 82 5.08 -5.78 7.49
N ASP A 83 5.86 -6.42 6.60
CA ASP A 83 6.84 -5.72 5.75
C ASP A 83 6.14 -5.07 4.54
N ASN A 84 5.70 -3.82 4.73
CA ASN A 84 5.06 -2.99 3.71
C ASN A 84 6.04 -1.99 3.06
N ARG A 85 7.36 -2.17 3.20
CA ARG A 85 8.36 -1.19 2.70
C ARG A 85 8.16 -0.87 1.22
N LEU A 86 7.93 -1.88 0.37
CA LEU A 86 7.76 -1.65 -1.07
C LEU A 86 6.49 -0.83 -1.39
N LYS A 87 5.37 -1.12 -0.72
CA LYS A 87 4.11 -0.38 -0.90
C LYS A 87 4.18 1.05 -0.33
N ASN A 88 5.00 1.25 0.69
CA ASN A 88 5.19 2.55 1.33
C ASN A 88 6.28 3.41 0.66
N ALA A 89 7.03 2.85 -0.29
CA ALA A 89 8.08 3.56 -1.00
C ALA A 89 7.47 4.73 -1.80
N LYS A 90 8.02 5.93 -1.66
CA LYS A 90 7.57 7.13 -2.37
C LYS A 90 8.68 7.73 -3.23
N ILE A 91 9.93 7.59 -2.79
CA ILE A 91 11.12 8.13 -3.45
C ILE A 91 11.98 6.98 -3.95
N VAL A 92 12.01 6.80 -5.26
CA VAL A 92 12.83 5.80 -5.94
C VAL A 92 13.89 6.48 -6.78
N ILE A 93 15.16 6.09 -6.61
CA ILE A 93 16.25 6.58 -7.45
C ILE A 93 16.86 5.43 -8.23
N GLU A 94 17.31 5.70 -9.46
CA GLU A 94 18.15 4.78 -10.22
C GLU A 94 19.62 5.17 -10.07
N TYR A 95 20.38 4.26 -9.47
CA TYR A 95 21.83 4.38 -9.31
C TYR A 95 22.47 3.07 -9.75
N THR A 96 22.84 2.97 -11.03
CA THR A 96 23.31 1.69 -11.59
C THR A 96 24.78 1.41 -11.21
N SER A 97 24.94 0.45 -10.29
CA SER A 97 26.18 -0.09 -9.70
C SER A 97 26.93 0.84 -8.74
N ILE A 98 26.59 0.77 -7.45
CA ILE A 98 27.38 1.39 -6.37
C ILE A 98 28.81 0.80 -6.37
N GLY A 99 29.81 1.65 -6.25
CA GLY A 99 31.24 1.31 -6.32
C GLY A 99 31.83 1.43 -7.73
N PHE A 100 31.00 1.45 -8.77
CA PHE A 100 31.48 1.55 -10.15
C PHE A 100 32.13 2.92 -10.45
N GLY A 101 31.74 3.96 -9.72
CA GLY A 101 32.34 5.29 -9.79
C GLY A 101 33.83 5.31 -9.45
N GLN A 102 34.35 4.30 -8.73
CA GLN A 102 35.75 4.20 -8.36
C GLN A 102 36.65 4.07 -9.60
N PHE A 103 36.16 3.34 -10.60
CA PHE A 103 36.88 3.11 -11.84
C PHE A 103 36.93 4.39 -12.71
N TYR A 104 35.79 5.03 -12.95
CA TYR A 104 35.71 6.09 -13.97
C TYR A 104 35.90 7.50 -13.42
N LEU A 105 35.54 7.73 -12.15
CA LEU A 105 35.48 9.06 -11.54
C LEU A 105 36.35 9.19 -10.29
N ASN A 106 37.09 8.13 -9.93
CA ASN A 106 37.78 8.03 -8.64
C ASN A 106 36.84 8.31 -7.44
N ARG A 107 35.56 7.97 -7.61
CA ARG A 107 34.49 8.15 -6.61
C ARG A 107 34.41 6.88 -5.77
N SER A 108 34.69 6.97 -4.47
CA SER A 108 34.63 5.81 -3.59
C SER A 108 33.18 5.35 -3.34
N VAL A 109 33.00 4.16 -2.79
CA VAL A 109 31.69 3.69 -2.30
C VAL A 109 31.10 4.69 -1.29
N GLU A 110 31.93 5.28 -0.44
CA GLU A 110 31.50 6.28 0.54
C GLU A 110 30.95 7.54 -0.14
N ASP A 111 31.56 7.96 -1.25
CA ASP A 111 31.11 9.11 -2.04
C ASP A 111 29.79 8.82 -2.76
N ASP A 112 29.65 7.63 -3.34
CA ASP A 112 28.38 7.16 -3.91
C ASP A 112 27.26 7.19 -2.86
N VAL A 113 27.54 6.65 -1.67
CA VAL A 113 26.57 6.62 -0.56
C VAL A 113 26.22 8.02 -0.07
N LYS A 114 27.16 8.97 -0.01
CA LYS A 114 26.86 10.37 0.35
C LYS A 114 25.92 11.05 -0.65
N ILE A 115 26.12 10.82 -1.95
CA ILE A 115 25.24 11.35 -3.00
C ILE A 115 23.82 10.79 -2.83
N ILE A 116 23.72 9.48 -2.62
CA ILE A 116 22.45 8.79 -2.39
C ILE A 116 21.76 9.29 -1.11
N GLU A 117 22.52 9.44 -0.02
CA GLU A 117 22.04 9.87 1.29
C GLU A 117 21.41 11.26 1.26
N GLU A 118 21.96 12.19 0.48
CA GLU A 118 21.41 13.54 0.32
C GLU A 118 19.96 13.53 -0.22
N LEU A 119 19.64 12.56 -1.08
CA LEU A 119 18.31 12.38 -1.64
C LEU A 119 17.36 11.64 -0.69
N LYS A 120 17.87 10.95 0.34
CA LYS A 120 17.18 10.03 1.26
C LYS A 120 16.09 9.21 0.55
N PRO A 121 16.46 8.30 -0.37
CA PRO A 121 15.49 7.46 -1.07
C PRO A 121 14.91 6.37 -0.15
N ASP A 122 13.69 5.95 -0.45
CA ASP A 122 13.08 4.76 0.15
C ASP A 122 13.54 3.49 -0.60
N TRP A 123 13.90 3.64 -1.88
CA TRP A 123 14.26 2.55 -2.77
C TRP A 123 15.34 2.98 -3.77
N ILE A 124 16.42 2.21 -3.84
CA ILE A 124 17.45 2.30 -4.88
C ILE A 124 17.22 1.20 -5.89
N TYR A 125 16.79 1.60 -7.08
CA TYR A 125 16.58 0.72 -8.20
C TYR A 125 17.90 0.48 -8.96
N LEU A 126 18.15 -0.78 -9.30
CA LEU A 126 19.35 -1.26 -10.01
C LEU A 126 20.70 -0.89 -9.36
N GLY A 127 20.77 -0.87 -8.03
CA GLY A 127 21.99 -0.62 -7.27
C GLY A 127 23.19 -1.51 -7.64
N PHE A 128 22.95 -2.64 -8.30
CA PHE A 128 23.96 -3.51 -8.94
C PHE A 128 23.34 -4.27 -10.11
N ARG A 129 24.12 -4.65 -11.12
CA ARG A 129 23.67 -5.54 -12.21
C ARG A 129 24.59 -6.73 -12.33
N TYR A 130 24.05 -7.95 -12.33
CA TYR A 130 24.77 -9.19 -12.59
C TYR A 130 24.46 -9.63 -14.02
N TYR A 131 25.30 -9.20 -14.96
CA TYR A 131 25.15 -9.57 -16.38
C TYR A 131 26.16 -10.59 -16.87
N ARG A 132 27.34 -10.68 -16.26
CA ARG A 132 28.41 -11.61 -16.66
C ARG A 132 28.89 -12.43 -15.47
N PRO A 133 29.63 -13.53 -15.67
CA PRO A 133 30.22 -14.27 -14.57
C PRO A 133 31.08 -13.33 -13.71
N ILE A 134 30.86 -13.32 -12.39
CA ILE A 134 31.58 -12.43 -11.46
C ILE A 134 32.45 -13.21 -10.49
N PRO A 135 33.67 -12.71 -10.17
CA PRO A 135 34.45 -13.26 -9.08
C PRO A 135 33.76 -13.10 -7.73
N SER A 136 33.99 -14.07 -6.86
CA SER A 136 33.49 -14.09 -5.49
C SER A 136 34.11 -12.99 -4.64
N SER A 137 35.42 -12.77 -4.75
CA SER A 137 36.13 -11.70 -4.07
C SER A 137 37.40 -11.27 -4.82
N PRO A 138 38.02 -10.15 -4.45
CA PRO A 138 39.33 -9.73 -4.98
C PRO A 138 40.47 -10.73 -4.78
N GLU A 139 40.34 -11.63 -3.79
CA GLU A 139 41.33 -12.64 -3.41
C GLU A 139 41.07 -14.01 -4.05
N GLU A 140 40.11 -14.11 -4.98
CA GLU A 140 39.83 -15.36 -5.68
C GLU A 140 41.11 -15.89 -6.36
N LYS A 141 41.35 -17.20 -6.24
CA LYS A 141 42.52 -17.82 -6.88
C LYS A 141 42.27 -17.93 -8.40
N PRO A 142 43.27 -17.62 -9.25
CA PRO A 142 43.14 -17.81 -10.69
C PRO A 142 42.72 -19.24 -11.05
N GLY A 143 41.77 -19.36 -11.96
CA GLY A 143 41.15 -20.62 -12.36
C GLY A 143 40.15 -20.42 -13.50
N PHE A 144 38.87 -20.25 -13.18
CA PHE A 144 37.89 -19.79 -14.16
C PHE A 144 38.23 -18.37 -14.64
N PHE A 145 38.47 -17.45 -13.71
CA PHE A 145 38.98 -16.12 -14.01
C PHE A 145 40.52 -16.14 -14.04
N SER A 146 41.11 -15.44 -15.00
CA SER A 146 42.54 -15.16 -15.01
C SER A 146 42.90 -14.17 -13.90
N LYS A 147 44.20 -14.07 -13.58
CA LYS A 147 44.66 -13.09 -12.58
C LYS A 147 44.34 -11.66 -13.00
N GLU A 148 44.54 -11.36 -14.28
CA GLU A 148 44.27 -10.06 -14.88
C GLU A 148 42.77 -9.75 -14.89
N GLU A 149 41.92 -10.75 -15.14
CA GLU A 149 40.47 -10.58 -15.02
C GLU A 149 40.08 -10.21 -13.59
N ILE A 150 40.59 -10.93 -12.58
CA ILE A 150 40.27 -10.66 -11.16
C ILE A 150 40.75 -9.26 -10.74
N GLU A 151 41.97 -8.88 -11.12
CA GLU A 151 42.50 -7.53 -10.86
C GLU A 151 41.61 -6.45 -11.49
N GLU A 152 41.12 -6.68 -12.71
CA GLU A 152 40.26 -5.75 -13.40
C GLU A 152 38.84 -5.68 -12.82
N TYR A 153 38.22 -6.82 -12.49
CA TYR A 153 36.93 -6.86 -11.79
C TYR A 153 37.00 -6.14 -10.44
N THR A 154 38.08 -6.35 -9.69
CA THR A 154 38.34 -5.69 -8.40
C THR A 154 38.43 -4.18 -8.58
N ARG A 155 39.17 -3.73 -9.60
CA ARG A 155 39.34 -2.32 -9.93
C ARG A 155 38.02 -1.63 -10.31
N GLN A 156 37.08 -2.39 -10.87
CA GLN A 156 35.73 -1.93 -11.20
C GLN A 156 34.74 -1.95 -10.03
N GLY A 157 35.12 -2.50 -8.87
CA GLY A 157 34.18 -2.72 -7.77
C GLY A 157 33.18 -3.86 -8.04
N TYR A 158 33.48 -4.76 -8.98
CA TYR A 158 32.52 -5.70 -9.57
C TYR A 158 32.77 -7.14 -9.13
N THR A 159 32.85 -7.35 -7.81
CA THR A 159 32.92 -8.67 -7.17
C THR A 159 31.78 -8.84 -6.16
N LEU A 160 31.38 -10.07 -5.82
CA LEU A 160 30.32 -10.31 -4.83
C LEU A 160 30.68 -9.75 -3.44
N ALA A 161 31.96 -9.85 -3.05
CA ALA A 161 32.45 -9.28 -1.79
C ALA A 161 32.33 -7.76 -1.75
N GLN A 162 32.76 -7.05 -2.79
CA GLN A 162 32.63 -5.59 -2.85
C GLN A 162 31.18 -5.13 -2.90
N LEU A 163 30.30 -5.86 -3.61
CA LEU A 163 28.85 -5.60 -3.57
C LEU A 163 28.31 -5.70 -2.14
N LYS A 164 28.69 -6.74 -1.41
CA LYS A 164 28.26 -6.94 -0.01
C LYS A 164 28.73 -5.81 0.89
N GLU A 165 29.97 -5.35 0.72
CA GLU A 165 30.52 -4.21 1.46
C GLU A 165 29.78 -2.90 1.11
N ALA A 166 29.49 -2.66 -0.17
CA ALA A 166 28.76 -1.48 -0.60
C ALA A 166 27.32 -1.42 -0.06
N ILE A 167 26.60 -2.55 -0.09
CA ILE A 167 25.26 -2.64 0.51
C ILE A 167 25.35 -2.44 2.03
N LYS A 168 26.38 -2.98 2.68
CA LYS A 168 26.60 -2.80 4.11
C LYS A 168 26.81 -1.32 4.47
N GLU A 169 27.71 -0.62 3.80
CA GLU A 169 27.96 0.83 4.01
C GLU A 169 26.68 1.64 3.83
N LEU A 170 25.91 1.36 2.77
CA LEU A 170 24.62 2.00 2.54
C LEU A 170 23.63 1.76 3.70
N LYS A 171 23.50 0.51 4.14
CA LYS A 171 22.54 0.08 5.17
C LYS A 171 22.92 0.53 6.57
N GLU A 172 24.19 0.79 6.85
CA GLU A 172 24.64 1.40 8.11
C GLU A 172 24.09 2.82 8.27
N ARG A 173 23.89 3.55 7.17
CA ARG A 173 23.33 4.91 7.16
C ARG A 173 21.81 4.95 6.98
N ASN A 174 21.26 4.03 6.20
CA ASN A 174 19.82 3.89 6.00
C ASN A 174 19.43 2.41 5.98
N LYS A 175 18.99 1.89 7.14
CA LYS A 175 18.64 0.47 7.29
C LYS A 175 17.42 0.05 6.48
N ASP A 176 16.50 0.98 6.26
CA ASP A 176 15.17 0.69 5.71
C ASP A 176 15.11 0.79 4.18
N VAL A 177 16.09 1.42 3.53
CA VAL A 177 16.14 1.58 2.06
C VAL A 177 16.06 0.23 1.36
N ILE A 178 15.18 0.09 0.37
CA ILE A 178 15.14 -1.13 -0.46
C ILE A 178 16.30 -1.06 -1.45
N PHE A 179 17.13 -2.10 -1.51
CA PHE A 179 18.18 -2.23 -2.51
C PHE A 179 17.82 -3.28 -3.57
N THR A 180 17.69 -2.86 -4.83
CA THR A 180 17.47 -3.78 -5.97
C THR A 180 18.76 -4.16 -6.66
N ALA A 181 18.99 -5.46 -6.81
CA ALA A 181 19.99 -6.00 -7.73
C ALA A 181 19.31 -6.54 -9.01
N GLY A 182 19.91 -6.26 -10.17
CA GLY A 182 19.42 -6.68 -11.48
C GLY A 182 20.08 -7.95 -12.00
N LEU A 183 19.31 -8.81 -12.66
CA LEU A 183 19.73 -10.01 -13.40
C LEU A 183 19.22 -9.89 -14.82
N GLY A 184 20.06 -10.12 -15.83
CA GLY A 184 19.63 -10.14 -17.23
C GLY A 184 19.63 -11.58 -17.76
N ILE A 185 18.46 -12.10 -18.11
CA ILE A 185 18.32 -13.47 -18.60
C ILE A 185 18.87 -13.63 -20.03
N GLU A 186 18.97 -12.53 -20.75
CA GLU A 186 19.53 -12.41 -22.09
C GLU A 186 21.06 -12.60 -22.13
N TYR A 187 21.75 -12.51 -20.99
CA TYR A 187 23.20 -12.64 -20.92
C TYR A 187 23.65 -14.05 -20.52
N PHE A 188 23.23 -15.06 -21.29
CA PHE A 188 23.66 -16.44 -21.07
C PHE A 188 24.95 -16.76 -21.85
N TYR A 189 26.09 -16.65 -21.17
CA TYR A 189 27.41 -16.78 -21.78
C TYR A 189 27.75 -18.23 -22.18
N SER A 190 28.51 -18.39 -23.26
CA SER A 190 29.04 -19.69 -23.69
C SER A 190 30.05 -20.27 -22.70
N ARG A 191 30.65 -19.42 -21.85
CA ARG A 191 31.46 -19.81 -20.71
C ARG A 191 30.95 -19.06 -19.47
N ASP A 192 30.41 -19.80 -18.50
CA ASP A 192 29.86 -19.25 -17.25
C ASP A 192 30.28 -20.11 -16.05
N ILE A 193 30.11 -19.59 -14.83
CA ILE A 193 30.36 -20.31 -13.59
C ILE A 193 29.20 -20.06 -12.62
N ASP A 194 28.66 -21.13 -12.06
CA ASP A 194 27.62 -21.04 -11.05
C ASP A 194 28.20 -20.41 -9.76
N PRO A 195 27.61 -19.30 -9.25
CA PRO A 195 28.18 -18.60 -8.09
C PRO A 195 28.04 -19.38 -6.78
N ILE A 196 27.16 -20.38 -6.72
CA ILE A 196 26.91 -21.20 -5.53
C ILE A 196 27.63 -22.55 -5.63
N THR A 197 27.40 -23.30 -6.72
CA THR A 197 27.96 -24.67 -6.87
C THR A 197 29.39 -24.67 -7.40
N ARG A 198 29.83 -23.54 -8.00
CA ARG A 198 31.12 -23.40 -8.69
C ARG A 198 31.28 -24.33 -9.90
N GLU A 199 30.18 -24.91 -10.39
CA GLU A 199 30.19 -25.68 -11.62
C GLU A 199 30.48 -24.75 -12.82
N VAL A 200 31.43 -25.15 -13.66
CA VAL A 200 31.77 -24.43 -14.90
C VAL A 200 30.86 -24.90 -16.02
N ILE A 201 30.17 -23.95 -16.65
CA ILE A 201 29.40 -24.17 -17.87
C ILE A 201 30.33 -23.98 -19.07
N THR A 202 30.62 -25.07 -19.77
CA THR A 202 31.44 -25.05 -21.00
C THR A 202 30.60 -24.61 -22.21
N PRO A 203 31.24 -24.19 -23.33
CA PRO A 203 30.52 -23.85 -24.56
C PRO A 203 29.57 -24.94 -25.06
N GLU A 204 29.95 -26.21 -24.91
CA GLU A 204 29.11 -27.36 -25.30
C GLU A 204 27.88 -27.48 -24.40
N LYS A 205 28.04 -27.30 -23.07
CA LYS A 205 26.93 -27.33 -22.11
C LYS A 205 26.01 -26.12 -22.32
N ALA A 206 26.57 -24.93 -22.48
CA ALA A 206 25.82 -23.72 -22.78
C ALA A 206 25.02 -23.87 -24.08
N TRP A 207 25.64 -24.43 -25.14
CA TRP A 207 24.92 -24.72 -26.36
C TRP A 207 23.78 -25.71 -26.15
N GLN A 208 23.92 -26.75 -25.32
CA GLN A 208 22.81 -27.66 -24.98
C GLN A 208 21.66 -26.94 -24.29
N LEU A 209 21.95 -25.99 -23.41
CA LEU A 209 20.98 -25.23 -22.62
C LEU A 209 20.34 -24.06 -23.38
N ALA A 210 20.92 -23.61 -24.50
CA ALA A 210 20.34 -22.58 -25.36
C ALA A 210 18.99 -23.00 -25.96
N LEU A 211 18.12 -22.03 -26.21
CA LEU A 211 16.78 -22.25 -26.76
C LEU A 211 16.82 -22.89 -28.14
N ASN A 212 16.07 -23.97 -28.30
CA ASN A 212 15.86 -24.69 -29.55
C ASN A 212 14.37 -24.70 -29.93
N PRO A 213 13.92 -23.84 -30.85
CA PRO A 213 12.51 -23.80 -31.23
C PRO A 213 11.97 -25.12 -31.79
N LYS A 214 12.80 -25.98 -32.40
CA LYS A 214 12.35 -27.29 -32.90
C LYS A 214 11.82 -28.20 -31.79
N GLU A 215 12.37 -28.10 -30.57
CA GLU A 215 11.90 -28.89 -29.40
C GLU A 215 10.46 -28.52 -28.99
N TYR A 216 9.95 -27.38 -29.46
CA TYR A 216 8.60 -26.87 -29.17
C TYR A 216 7.68 -26.92 -30.41
N GLY A 217 8.08 -27.59 -31.49
CA GLY A 217 7.28 -27.77 -32.69
C GLY A 217 7.36 -26.63 -33.72
N PHE A 218 8.33 -25.72 -33.59
CA PHE A 218 8.53 -24.65 -34.57
C PHE A 218 9.41 -25.09 -35.76
N ASN A 219 9.08 -24.61 -36.96
CA ASN A 219 9.86 -24.85 -38.16
C ASN A 219 11.05 -23.87 -38.30
N MET A 220 11.95 -23.87 -37.31
CA MET A 220 13.15 -23.05 -37.27
C MET A 220 14.24 -23.80 -36.51
N SER A 221 15.44 -23.94 -37.07
CA SER A 221 16.57 -24.58 -36.39
C SER A 221 17.11 -23.76 -35.22
N LYS A 222 17.89 -24.42 -34.35
CA LYS A 222 18.52 -23.79 -33.20
C LYS A 222 19.51 -22.72 -33.65
N GLU A 223 20.34 -23.04 -34.62
CA GLU A 223 21.34 -22.16 -35.21
C GLU A 223 20.69 -20.94 -35.88
N GLU A 224 19.62 -21.13 -36.65
CA GLU A 224 18.86 -20.02 -37.24
C GLU A 224 18.31 -19.08 -36.17
N PHE A 225 17.71 -19.63 -35.10
CA PHE A 225 17.15 -18.83 -34.02
C PHE A 225 18.23 -18.06 -33.25
N GLN A 226 19.30 -18.74 -32.85
CA GLN A 226 20.38 -18.14 -32.06
C GLN A 226 21.13 -17.09 -32.87
N CYS A 227 21.36 -17.33 -34.17
CA CYS A 227 21.89 -16.32 -35.08
C CYS A 227 20.93 -15.13 -35.23
N TRP A 228 19.64 -15.38 -35.50
CA TRP A 228 18.65 -14.32 -35.64
C TRP A 228 18.58 -13.45 -34.37
N TRP A 229 18.53 -14.07 -33.20
CA TRP A 229 18.50 -13.36 -31.94
C TRP A 229 19.78 -12.56 -31.70
N GLY A 230 20.96 -13.14 -31.95
CA GLY A 230 22.25 -12.47 -31.81
C GLY A 230 22.40 -11.20 -32.67
N LYS A 231 21.63 -11.09 -33.76
CA LYS A 231 21.56 -9.90 -34.63
C LYS A 231 20.63 -8.79 -34.10
N THR A 232 19.75 -9.08 -33.13
CA THR A 232 18.66 -8.19 -32.74
C THR A 232 18.95 -7.33 -31.51
N LEU A 233 19.17 -7.94 -30.34
CA LEU A 233 19.05 -7.20 -29.07
C LEU A 233 20.37 -6.99 -28.31
N LEU A 234 21.46 -7.63 -28.70
CA LEU A 234 22.77 -7.50 -28.04
C LEU A 234 23.94 -7.22 -28.97
N GLY A 235 23.70 -7.13 -30.28
CA GLY A 235 24.74 -6.85 -31.27
C GLY A 235 25.91 -7.85 -31.24
N SER A 236 25.73 -9.05 -30.68
CA SER A 236 26.78 -10.07 -30.63
C SER A 236 27.16 -10.53 -32.04
N LEU A 237 26.27 -10.32 -33.01
CA LEU A 237 26.54 -10.46 -34.43
C LEU A 237 26.13 -9.18 -35.18
N PRO A 238 26.84 -8.83 -36.27
CA PRO A 238 26.45 -7.74 -37.15
C PRO A 238 25.01 -7.89 -37.68
N PRO A 239 24.24 -6.80 -37.83
CA PRO A 239 22.87 -6.85 -38.37
C PRO A 239 22.75 -7.46 -39.77
N ASP A 240 23.82 -7.44 -40.56
CA ASP A 240 23.94 -8.03 -41.90
C ASP A 240 24.64 -9.40 -41.91
N PHE A 241 24.97 -9.96 -40.74
CA PHE A 241 25.63 -11.27 -40.64
C PHE A 241 24.82 -12.37 -41.32
N ASN A 242 25.52 -13.20 -42.11
CA ASN A 242 24.94 -14.33 -42.82
C ASN A 242 24.87 -15.56 -41.90
N CYS A 243 23.66 -15.92 -41.47
CA CYS A 243 23.43 -17.02 -40.54
C CYS A 243 23.85 -18.41 -41.06
N SER A 244 24.06 -18.60 -42.37
CA SER A 244 24.66 -19.85 -42.86
C SER A 244 26.11 -20.05 -42.42
N LYS A 245 26.77 -18.99 -41.95
CA LYS A 245 28.13 -19.00 -41.38
C LYS A 245 28.14 -18.99 -39.86
N TYR A 246 26.98 -19.12 -39.21
CA TYR A 246 26.91 -19.15 -37.74
C TYR A 246 27.54 -20.43 -37.22
N ASP A 247 28.63 -20.30 -36.46
CA ASP A 247 29.19 -21.39 -35.65
C ASP A 247 28.91 -21.10 -34.18
N TYR A 248 28.17 -21.99 -33.53
CA TYR A 248 27.85 -21.84 -32.12
C TYR A 248 29.12 -21.87 -31.25
N ARG A 249 30.21 -22.52 -31.69
CA ARG A 249 31.46 -22.60 -30.92
C ARG A 249 32.18 -21.26 -30.80
N GLU A 250 31.94 -20.37 -31.75
CA GLU A 250 32.51 -19.02 -31.79
C GLU A 250 31.58 -17.98 -31.11
N ALA A 251 30.33 -18.36 -30.82
CA ALA A 251 29.38 -17.48 -30.17
C ALA A 251 29.71 -17.32 -28.67
N LYS A 252 29.70 -16.07 -28.20
CA LYS A 252 29.98 -15.73 -26.79
C LYS A 252 28.75 -15.80 -25.89
N ILE A 253 27.56 -15.61 -26.45
CA ILE A 253 26.29 -15.52 -25.71
C ILE A 253 25.23 -16.23 -26.54
N TYR A 254 24.31 -16.92 -25.86
CA TYR A 254 23.12 -17.52 -26.44
C TYR A 254 21.87 -16.96 -25.75
N PHE A 255 20.71 -17.12 -26.39
CA PHE A 255 19.43 -16.99 -25.71
C PHE A 255 19.15 -18.31 -24.94
N PRO A 256 19.02 -18.28 -23.61
CA PRO A 256 18.82 -19.49 -22.82
C PRO A 256 17.41 -20.06 -22.99
N ASP A 257 17.23 -21.35 -22.70
CA ASP A 257 15.90 -21.96 -22.58
C ASP A 257 15.44 -22.00 -21.12
N VAL A 258 14.56 -21.08 -20.72
CA VAL A 258 14.08 -21.01 -19.32
C VAL A 258 13.19 -22.20 -18.91
N ASN A 259 12.77 -23.02 -19.88
CA ASN A 259 12.04 -24.26 -19.58
C ASN A 259 12.97 -25.39 -19.14
N LYS A 260 14.29 -25.27 -19.33
CA LYS A 260 15.27 -26.22 -18.81
C LYS A 260 15.57 -25.93 -17.35
N GLU A 261 15.66 -26.99 -16.55
CA GLU A 261 15.82 -26.86 -15.10
C GLU A 261 17.15 -26.27 -14.73
N GLU A 262 18.22 -26.69 -15.40
CA GLU A 262 19.59 -26.24 -15.19
C GLU A 262 19.77 -24.74 -15.49
N VAL A 263 19.00 -24.22 -16.45
CA VAL A 263 18.96 -22.77 -16.72
C VAL A 263 18.30 -22.03 -15.56
N ARG A 264 17.14 -22.51 -15.09
CA ARG A 264 16.45 -21.88 -13.95
C ARG A 264 17.29 -21.95 -12.68
N GLU A 265 17.94 -23.09 -12.42
CA GLU A 265 18.84 -23.27 -11.27
C GLU A 265 20.01 -22.28 -11.32
N LEU A 266 20.65 -22.09 -12.48
CA LEU A 266 21.72 -21.10 -12.62
C LEU A 266 21.25 -19.68 -12.27
N TYR A 267 20.09 -19.26 -12.80
CA TYR A 267 19.56 -17.91 -12.51
C TYR A 267 19.04 -17.78 -11.08
N LEU A 268 18.50 -18.85 -10.51
CA LEU A 268 18.16 -18.93 -9.08
C LEU A 268 19.43 -18.75 -8.23
N HIS A 269 20.52 -19.47 -8.53
CA HIS A 269 21.78 -19.35 -7.81
C HIS A 269 22.42 -17.96 -7.95
N LYS A 270 22.31 -17.32 -9.11
CA LYS A 270 22.70 -15.91 -9.29
C LYS A 270 21.86 -14.98 -8.40
N ALA A 271 20.53 -15.16 -8.35
CA ALA A 271 19.67 -14.42 -7.44
C ALA A 271 20.03 -14.68 -5.97
N MET A 272 20.29 -15.93 -5.59
CA MET A 272 20.71 -16.34 -4.25
C MET A 272 22.00 -15.62 -3.82
N ALA A 273 22.99 -15.54 -4.70
CA ALA A 273 24.24 -14.83 -4.44
C ALA A 273 24.02 -13.33 -4.19
N LEU A 274 23.14 -12.69 -4.97
CA LEU A 274 22.77 -11.27 -4.77
C LEU A 274 22.01 -11.06 -3.45
N ILE A 275 21.11 -11.99 -3.12
CA ILE A 275 20.38 -12.00 -1.86
C ILE A 275 21.35 -12.15 -0.69
N ASP A 276 22.32 -13.04 -0.78
CA ASP A 276 23.33 -13.25 0.27
C ASP A 276 24.31 -12.07 0.40
N ALA A 277 24.51 -11.30 -0.67
CA ALA A 277 25.23 -10.03 -0.63
C ALA A 277 24.44 -8.89 0.04
N GLY A 278 23.13 -9.04 0.20
CA GLY A 278 22.28 -8.10 0.95
C GLY A 278 21.13 -7.47 0.17
N ALA A 279 20.87 -7.88 -1.07
CA ALA A 279 19.76 -7.34 -1.84
C ALA A 279 18.41 -7.62 -1.17
N ASP A 280 17.53 -6.62 -1.16
CA ASP A 280 16.12 -6.70 -0.72
C ASP A 280 15.18 -7.01 -1.88
N ALA A 281 15.60 -6.69 -3.11
CA ALA A 281 14.79 -6.87 -4.31
C ALA A 281 15.63 -7.40 -5.47
N ILE A 282 15.01 -8.23 -6.31
CA ILE A 282 15.60 -8.79 -7.53
C ILE A 282 14.78 -8.32 -8.73
N TRP A 283 15.44 -7.55 -9.60
CA TRP A 283 14.92 -7.21 -10.91
C TRP A 283 15.41 -8.24 -11.93
N ILE A 284 14.51 -8.86 -12.69
CA ILE A 284 14.88 -9.83 -13.73
C ILE A 284 14.49 -9.27 -15.09
N ASP A 285 15.50 -8.80 -15.80
CA ASP A 285 15.35 -8.25 -17.14
C ASP A 285 14.93 -9.32 -18.14
N LEU A 286 14.05 -8.92 -19.07
CA LEU A 286 13.54 -9.74 -20.17
C LEU A 286 13.01 -11.15 -19.80
N LEU A 287 12.55 -11.39 -18.57
CA LEU A 287 12.09 -12.71 -18.10
C LEU A 287 10.98 -13.33 -18.99
N ASP A 288 10.03 -12.51 -19.46
CA ASP A 288 8.93 -12.92 -20.33
C ASP A 288 9.32 -13.05 -21.82
N SER A 289 10.57 -12.74 -22.20
CA SER A 289 10.99 -12.61 -23.61
C SER A 289 10.88 -13.93 -24.39
N GLN A 290 11.15 -15.09 -23.78
CA GLN A 290 10.98 -16.39 -24.44
C GLN A 290 9.54 -16.60 -24.92
N ALA A 291 8.54 -16.24 -24.10
CA ALA A 291 7.13 -16.32 -24.48
C ALA A 291 6.82 -15.36 -25.65
N LYS A 292 7.39 -14.16 -25.64
CA LYS A 292 7.29 -13.19 -26.76
C LYS A 292 7.88 -13.75 -28.05
N HIS A 293 9.02 -14.45 -27.99
CA HIS A 293 9.62 -15.11 -29.14
C HIS A 293 8.76 -16.26 -29.68
N PHE A 294 8.22 -17.12 -28.81
CA PHE A 294 7.29 -18.19 -29.21
C PHE A 294 6.02 -17.64 -29.85
N TYR A 295 5.48 -16.53 -29.34
CA TYR A 295 4.36 -15.86 -29.99
C TYR A 295 4.72 -15.28 -31.36
N ARG A 296 5.92 -14.69 -31.51
CA ARG A 296 6.38 -14.18 -32.82
C ARG A 296 6.51 -15.30 -33.86
N LEU A 297 6.94 -16.49 -33.44
CA LEU A 297 7.08 -17.67 -34.30
C LEU A 297 5.73 -18.34 -34.63
N SER A 298 4.84 -18.51 -33.65
CA SER A 298 3.54 -19.18 -33.85
C SER A 298 2.44 -18.27 -34.39
N ARG A 299 2.49 -16.97 -34.08
CA ARG A 299 1.35 -16.04 -34.13
C ARG A 299 0.10 -16.53 -33.39
N ASN A 300 0.26 -17.50 -32.49
CA ASN A 300 -0.82 -18.09 -31.69
C ASN A 300 -0.56 -17.82 -30.21
N ARG A 301 -1.43 -17.02 -29.59
CA ARG A 301 -1.34 -16.67 -28.16
C ARG A 301 -1.54 -17.89 -27.26
N ASN A 302 -2.25 -18.92 -27.72
CA ASN A 302 -2.57 -20.13 -26.95
C ASN A 302 -1.61 -21.30 -27.25
N HIS A 303 -0.46 -21.03 -27.87
CA HIS A 303 0.53 -22.06 -28.15
C HIS A 303 1.07 -22.67 -26.83
N HIS A 304 1.08 -24.01 -26.71
CA HIS A 304 1.46 -24.71 -25.47
C HIS A 304 2.83 -24.28 -24.91
N ALA A 305 3.79 -23.96 -25.77
CA ALA A 305 5.12 -23.48 -25.38
C ALA A 305 5.08 -22.13 -24.61
N ILE A 306 4.10 -21.26 -24.87
CA ILE A 306 3.92 -20.00 -24.14
C ILE A 306 3.50 -20.30 -22.70
N LYS A 307 2.49 -21.17 -22.51
CA LYS A 307 2.04 -21.59 -21.18
C LYS A 307 3.17 -22.24 -20.38
N ARG A 308 3.94 -23.14 -21.01
CA ARG A 308 5.09 -23.81 -20.38
C ARG A 308 6.18 -22.82 -19.93
N THR A 309 6.43 -21.78 -20.73
CA THR A 309 7.35 -20.69 -20.33
C THR A 309 6.83 -19.98 -19.08
N PHE A 310 5.54 -19.60 -19.05
CA PHE A 310 4.92 -18.95 -17.89
C PHE A 310 4.96 -19.82 -16.62
N GLU A 311 4.73 -21.12 -16.74
CA GLU A 311 4.90 -22.08 -15.63
C GLU A 311 6.35 -22.08 -15.11
N SER A 312 7.32 -22.09 -16.02
CA SER A 312 8.75 -22.12 -15.68
C SER A 312 9.25 -20.84 -15.01
N ILE A 313 8.83 -19.66 -15.49
CA ILE A 313 9.20 -18.39 -14.86
C ILE A 313 8.48 -18.17 -13.53
N SER A 314 7.23 -18.64 -13.39
CA SER A 314 6.52 -18.59 -12.11
C SER A 314 7.24 -19.44 -11.07
N LYS A 315 7.68 -20.66 -11.45
CA LYS A 315 8.50 -21.52 -10.58
C LYS A 315 9.78 -20.82 -10.11
N LEU A 316 10.50 -20.15 -11.02
CA LEU A 316 11.72 -19.40 -10.67
C LEU A 316 11.44 -18.26 -9.68
N VAL A 317 10.41 -17.45 -9.92
CA VAL A 317 10.03 -16.35 -9.01
C VAL A 317 9.66 -16.89 -7.63
N ASP A 318 8.86 -17.96 -7.56
CA ASP A 318 8.48 -18.60 -6.30
C ASP A 318 9.71 -19.17 -5.57
N GLU A 319 10.73 -19.64 -6.29
CA GLU A 319 12.00 -20.13 -5.69
C GLU A 319 12.84 -19.00 -5.11
N ILE A 320 12.88 -17.85 -5.77
CA ILE A 320 13.58 -16.66 -5.26
C ILE A 320 12.90 -16.17 -3.98
N HIS A 321 11.56 -16.09 -3.97
CA HIS A 321 10.80 -15.76 -2.76
C HIS A 321 11.08 -16.75 -1.64
N ARG A 322 11.01 -18.06 -1.92
CA ARG A 322 11.32 -19.13 -0.96
C ARG A 322 12.74 -19.03 -0.40
N TYR A 323 13.71 -18.66 -1.23
CA TYR A 323 15.07 -18.46 -0.76
C TYR A 323 15.19 -17.26 0.18
N GLY A 324 14.61 -16.11 -0.18
CA GLY A 324 14.52 -14.95 0.71
C GLY A 324 13.91 -15.32 2.06
N LEU A 325 12.79 -16.02 2.04
CA LEU A 325 12.09 -16.55 3.22
C LEU A 325 13.00 -17.44 4.06
N SER A 326 13.79 -18.33 3.45
CA SER A 326 14.76 -19.19 4.16
C SER A 326 15.88 -18.41 4.88
N LYS A 327 16.12 -17.16 4.46
CA LYS A 327 17.08 -16.23 5.06
C LYS A 327 16.43 -15.29 6.09
N GLY A 328 15.15 -15.50 6.40
CA GLY A 328 14.41 -14.66 7.35
C GLY A 328 14.12 -13.25 6.82
N LYS A 329 14.08 -13.05 5.49
CA LYS A 329 13.80 -11.74 4.89
C LYS A 329 12.81 -11.82 3.74
N ARG A 330 11.99 -10.77 3.57
CA ARG A 330 11.22 -10.57 2.35
C ARG A 330 12.14 -10.11 1.24
N VAL A 331 12.15 -10.86 0.13
CA VAL A 331 12.82 -10.47 -1.11
C VAL A 331 11.74 -10.15 -2.13
N TYR A 332 11.73 -8.92 -2.63
CA TYR A 332 10.79 -8.51 -3.67
C TYR A 332 11.30 -8.92 -5.04
N VAL A 333 10.42 -9.34 -5.95
CA VAL A 333 10.80 -9.74 -7.32
C VAL A 333 10.00 -8.94 -8.32
N GLY A 334 10.67 -8.38 -9.33
CA GLY A 334 10.02 -7.61 -10.39
C GLY A 334 10.61 -7.86 -11.77
N SER A 335 9.80 -7.59 -12.79
CA SER A 335 10.15 -7.71 -14.20
C SER A 335 9.30 -6.76 -15.05
N TRP A 336 9.47 -6.78 -16.37
CA TRP A 336 8.58 -6.08 -17.29
C TRP A 336 7.16 -6.66 -17.22
N PRO A 337 6.10 -5.85 -17.38
CA PRO A 337 4.76 -6.38 -17.44
C PRO A 337 4.59 -7.26 -18.68
N SER A 338 3.84 -8.35 -18.53
CA SER A 338 3.65 -9.30 -19.60
C SER A 338 2.94 -8.65 -20.80
N PRO A 339 3.44 -8.80 -22.05
CA PRO A 339 2.76 -8.28 -23.24
C PRO A 339 1.45 -9.02 -23.58
N PHE A 340 1.07 -9.98 -22.75
CA PHE A 340 -0.03 -10.92 -22.94
C PHE A 340 -1.21 -10.67 -22.01
N PHE A 341 -1.62 -9.39 -21.89
CA PHE A 341 -2.74 -8.94 -21.03
C PHE A 341 -4.11 -9.56 -21.37
N HIS A 342 -4.28 -10.04 -22.61
CA HIS A 342 -5.57 -10.53 -23.14
C HIS A 342 -5.61 -12.05 -23.36
N ILE A 343 -4.71 -12.83 -22.75
CA ILE A 343 -4.76 -14.30 -22.83
C ILE A 343 -5.63 -14.85 -21.70
N ASP A 344 -6.32 -15.96 -21.97
CA ASP A 344 -7.17 -16.74 -21.05
C ASP A 344 -6.62 -16.84 -19.62
N SER A 345 -7.53 -16.87 -18.64
CA SER A 345 -7.27 -16.94 -17.19
C SER A 345 -6.40 -18.12 -16.74
N ASP A 346 -6.22 -19.13 -17.59
CA ASP A 346 -5.65 -20.43 -17.23
C ASP A 346 -4.12 -20.52 -17.39
N ILE A 347 -3.47 -19.42 -17.78
CA ILE A 347 -2.00 -19.32 -17.81
C ILE A 347 -1.51 -18.75 -16.47
N PRO A 348 -0.63 -19.47 -15.74
CA PRO A 348 -0.10 -18.97 -14.48
C PRO A 348 0.68 -17.68 -14.70
N ARG A 349 0.52 -16.73 -13.78
CA ARG A 349 1.25 -15.46 -13.80
C ARG A 349 2.31 -15.48 -12.72
N PRO A 350 3.55 -15.03 -13.01
CA PRO A 350 4.56 -14.90 -11.98
C PRO A 350 4.07 -13.95 -10.89
N ASN A 351 4.36 -14.30 -9.64
CA ASN A 351 4.01 -13.51 -8.48
C ASN A 351 4.94 -12.31 -8.33
N TYR A 352 4.87 -11.34 -9.25
CA TYR A 352 5.68 -10.13 -9.16
C TYR A 352 5.20 -9.22 -8.01
N ASP A 353 6.14 -8.67 -7.24
CA ASP A 353 5.87 -7.65 -6.22
C ASP A 353 5.82 -6.24 -6.83
N PHE A 354 6.53 -6.02 -7.95
CA PHE A 354 6.49 -4.78 -8.72
C PHE A 354 6.72 -5.05 -10.21
N VAL A 355 6.28 -4.12 -11.06
CA VAL A 355 6.59 -4.11 -12.49
C VAL A 355 7.20 -2.78 -12.91
N VAL A 356 8.06 -2.82 -13.94
CA VAL A 356 8.68 -1.62 -14.50
C VAL A 356 8.09 -1.32 -15.87
N VAL A 357 7.73 -0.06 -16.09
CA VAL A 357 7.21 0.48 -17.35
C VAL A 357 8.12 1.58 -17.85
N THR A 358 8.07 1.86 -19.15
CA THR A 358 8.90 2.88 -19.78
C THR A 358 8.09 3.70 -20.78
N PRO A 359 8.35 5.02 -20.89
CA PRO A 359 7.86 5.82 -22.02
C PRO A 359 8.47 5.36 -23.34
N THR A 360 7.92 5.85 -24.44
CA THR A 360 8.59 5.81 -25.74
C THR A 360 9.59 6.96 -25.87
N GLY A 361 10.58 6.84 -26.75
CA GLY A 361 11.48 7.97 -27.07
C GLY A 361 10.74 9.20 -27.60
N GLU A 362 9.62 9.00 -28.29
CA GLU A 362 8.77 10.10 -28.80
C GLU A 362 8.04 10.83 -27.67
N GLU A 363 7.49 10.11 -26.69
CA GLU A 363 6.87 10.71 -25.48
C GLU A 363 7.91 11.55 -24.69
N VAL A 364 9.15 11.07 -24.62
CA VAL A 364 10.28 11.82 -24.01
C VAL A 364 10.62 13.08 -24.81
N LEU A 365 10.74 12.96 -26.13
CA LEU A 365 11.13 14.06 -27.02
C LEU A 365 10.09 15.18 -27.01
N ASN A 366 8.81 14.81 -27.11
CA ASN A 366 7.69 15.73 -27.18
C ASN A 366 7.25 16.24 -25.80
N MET A 367 7.67 15.58 -24.72
CA MET A 367 7.23 15.86 -23.35
C MET A 367 5.71 15.71 -23.18
N GLU A 368 5.14 14.69 -23.84
CA GLU A 368 3.70 14.46 -23.89
C GLU A 368 3.40 12.97 -23.82
N PHE A 369 2.64 12.55 -22.81
CA PHE A 369 2.12 11.20 -22.65
C PHE A 369 0.72 11.10 -23.26
N ASP A 370 0.47 10.00 -23.97
CA ASP A 370 -0.89 9.63 -24.40
C ASP A 370 -1.67 9.05 -23.21
N GLU A 371 -2.48 9.89 -22.58
CA GLU A 371 -3.28 9.57 -21.39
C GLU A 371 -4.20 8.34 -21.58
N GLU A 372 -4.83 8.19 -22.74
CA GLU A 372 -5.76 7.07 -23.00
C GLU A 372 -4.98 5.75 -23.11
N LYS A 373 -3.86 5.78 -23.82
CA LYS A 373 -2.93 4.65 -23.93
C LYS A 373 -2.38 4.26 -22.56
N TRP A 374 -1.95 5.22 -21.73
CA TRP A 374 -1.41 4.92 -20.40
C TRP A 374 -2.47 4.38 -19.45
N ASN A 375 -3.68 4.95 -19.42
CA ASN A 375 -4.78 4.41 -18.62
C ASN A 375 -5.10 2.95 -19.02
N THR A 376 -5.04 2.63 -20.31
CA THR A 376 -5.21 1.25 -20.82
C THR A 376 -4.07 0.32 -20.37
N ILE A 377 -2.82 0.78 -20.41
CA ILE A 377 -1.66 0.01 -19.94
C ILE A 377 -1.77 -0.29 -18.45
N LEU A 378 -2.04 0.74 -17.63
CA LEU A 378 -2.09 0.62 -16.16
C LEU A 378 -3.25 -0.27 -15.71
N SER A 379 -4.44 -0.11 -16.28
CA SER A 379 -5.59 -0.98 -15.99
C SER A 379 -5.32 -2.43 -16.37
N SER A 380 -4.63 -2.67 -17.49
CA SER A 380 -4.24 -4.02 -17.91
C SER A 380 -3.23 -4.67 -16.96
N ILE A 381 -2.26 -3.90 -16.46
CA ILE A 381 -1.29 -4.35 -15.46
C ILE A 381 -2.02 -4.73 -14.16
N ARG A 382 -2.84 -3.83 -13.61
CA ARG A 382 -3.58 -4.07 -12.35
C ARG A 382 -4.57 -5.23 -12.45
N LYS A 383 -5.20 -5.43 -13.62
CA LYS A 383 -6.05 -6.59 -13.88
C LYS A 383 -5.29 -7.92 -13.81
N VAL A 384 -4.03 -7.95 -14.29
CA VAL A 384 -3.23 -9.19 -14.37
C VAL A 384 -2.52 -9.50 -13.06
N TYR A 385 -1.92 -8.49 -12.42
CA TYR A 385 -1.07 -8.66 -11.24
C TYR A 385 -1.75 -8.26 -9.91
N GLY A 386 -2.96 -7.70 -9.98
CA GLY A 386 -3.72 -7.21 -8.84
C GLY A 386 -3.65 -5.69 -8.67
N GLU A 387 -4.67 -5.11 -8.04
CA GLU A 387 -4.77 -3.65 -7.81
C GLU A 387 -3.64 -3.09 -6.94
N ASP A 388 -3.04 -3.93 -6.09
CA ASP A 388 -2.01 -3.55 -5.14
C ASP A 388 -0.57 -3.65 -5.72
N ILE A 389 -0.41 -3.95 -7.02
CA ILE A 389 0.91 -4.08 -7.67
C ILE A 389 1.63 -2.73 -7.72
N VAL A 390 2.91 -2.69 -7.33
CA VAL A 390 3.73 -1.48 -7.44
C VAL A 390 4.21 -1.31 -8.88
N ILE A 391 3.98 -0.14 -9.46
CA ILE A 391 4.39 0.20 -10.84
C ILE A 391 5.49 1.26 -10.77
N LEU A 392 6.63 0.99 -11.41
CA LEU A 392 7.78 1.90 -11.48
C LEU A 392 7.99 2.39 -12.92
N LEU A 393 8.00 3.70 -13.15
CA LEU A 393 8.36 4.30 -14.43
C LEU A 393 9.87 4.54 -14.50
N ARG A 394 10.51 4.05 -15.57
CA ARG A 394 11.95 4.15 -15.83
C ARG A 394 12.21 4.62 -17.27
N LEU A 395 13.31 5.34 -17.47
CA LEU A 395 13.87 5.56 -18.81
C LEU A 395 14.63 4.31 -19.27
N ASP A 396 14.04 3.54 -20.18
CA ASP A 396 14.68 2.32 -20.68
C ASP A 396 15.91 2.59 -21.57
N VAL A 397 16.76 1.57 -21.73
CA VAL A 397 18.10 1.65 -22.34
C VAL A 397 18.34 0.52 -23.34
N GLY A 398 19.43 0.59 -24.11
CA GLY A 398 19.96 -0.56 -24.84
C GLY A 398 19.43 -0.76 -26.27
N PHE A 399 18.66 0.19 -26.79
CA PHE A 399 18.24 0.21 -28.19
C PHE A 399 18.18 1.63 -28.74
N TRP A 400 18.17 1.71 -30.08
CA TRP A 400 18.07 2.94 -30.85
C TRP A 400 16.86 3.76 -30.45
N ASN A 401 17.04 5.06 -30.25
CA ASN A 401 15.97 5.97 -29.83
C ASN A 401 15.30 5.53 -28.50
N SER A 402 16.04 4.81 -27.64
CA SER A 402 15.56 4.47 -26.30
C SER A 402 15.31 5.74 -25.49
N PRO A 403 14.38 5.71 -24.51
CA PRO A 403 14.05 6.87 -23.70
C PRO A 403 15.26 7.54 -23.04
N ALA A 404 16.22 6.76 -22.53
CA ALA A 404 17.45 7.30 -21.96
C ALA A 404 18.37 7.93 -23.01
N HIS A 405 18.45 7.33 -24.21
CA HIS A 405 19.20 7.88 -25.33
C HIS A 405 18.61 9.23 -25.78
N VAL A 406 17.30 9.30 -26.03
CA VAL A 406 16.62 10.57 -26.39
C VAL A 406 16.80 11.62 -25.30
N PHE A 407 16.55 11.23 -24.04
CA PHE A 407 16.68 12.12 -22.90
C PHE A 407 18.08 12.72 -22.80
N SER A 408 19.13 11.92 -23.01
CA SER A 408 20.52 12.37 -22.83
C SER A 408 21.13 13.02 -24.08
N GLN A 409 20.80 12.54 -25.28
CA GLN A 409 21.47 12.94 -26.52
C GLN A 409 20.69 13.99 -27.31
N HIS A 410 19.35 13.98 -27.26
CA HIS A 410 18.52 14.86 -28.11
C HIS A 410 17.97 16.08 -27.35
N LEU A 411 17.92 16.02 -26.03
CA LEU A 411 17.45 17.12 -25.20
C LEU A 411 18.60 17.97 -24.64
N THR A 412 18.42 19.29 -24.67
CA THR A 412 19.29 20.20 -23.91
C THR A 412 19.12 20.01 -22.40
N PRO A 413 20.09 20.42 -21.55
CA PRO A 413 19.95 20.38 -20.09
C PRO A 413 18.66 21.04 -19.56
N SER A 414 18.21 22.12 -20.20
CA SER A 414 16.95 22.80 -19.85
C SER A 414 15.73 21.94 -20.18
N GLN A 415 15.73 21.26 -21.32
CA GLN A 415 14.68 20.33 -21.71
C GLN A 415 14.66 19.08 -20.83
N GLN A 416 15.83 18.52 -20.47
CA GLN A 416 15.95 17.41 -19.54
C GLN A 416 15.27 17.72 -18.20
N ARG A 417 15.55 18.90 -17.62
CA ARG A 417 14.89 19.36 -16.37
C ARG A 417 13.37 19.47 -16.52
N LYS A 418 12.87 19.92 -17.68
CA LYS A 418 11.42 19.99 -17.96
C LYS A 418 10.80 18.60 -18.06
N VAL A 419 11.44 17.66 -18.76
CA VAL A 419 10.97 16.27 -18.86
C VAL A 419 10.91 15.61 -17.50
N LEU A 420 11.94 15.79 -16.65
CA LEU A 420 11.92 15.24 -15.29
C LEU A 420 10.72 15.76 -14.47
N LYS A 421 10.40 17.06 -14.57
CA LYS A 421 9.23 17.66 -13.91
C LYS A 421 7.92 17.11 -14.45
N TYR A 422 7.82 16.97 -15.77
CA TYR A 422 6.64 16.45 -16.44
C TYR A 422 6.36 14.99 -16.07
N MET A 423 7.40 14.14 -16.10
CA MET A 423 7.31 12.75 -15.67
C MET A 423 6.97 12.62 -14.19
N ASP A 424 7.54 13.47 -13.34
CA ASP A 424 7.22 13.50 -11.92
C ASP A 424 5.75 13.80 -11.64
N ASP A 425 5.21 14.83 -12.31
CA ASP A 425 3.81 15.22 -12.18
C ASP A 425 2.88 14.13 -12.76
N PHE A 426 3.24 13.52 -13.89
CA PHE A 426 2.49 12.39 -14.47
C PHE A 426 2.45 11.19 -13.51
N CYS A 427 3.61 10.71 -13.06
CA CYS A 427 3.69 9.60 -12.10
C CYS A 427 2.86 9.86 -10.83
N SER A 428 2.88 11.10 -10.32
CA SER A 428 2.07 11.50 -9.17
C SER A 428 0.56 11.39 -9.40
N LYS A 429 0.07 11.74 -10.59
CA LYS A 429 -1.37 11.69 -10.94
C LYS A 429 -1.92 10.28 -11.12
N HIS A 430 -1.07 9.34 -11.53
CA HIS A 430 -1.46 7.98 -11.93
C HIS A 430 -1.12 6.89 -10.90
N ASP A 431 -0.60 7.28 -9.73
CA ASP A 431 -0.17 6.36 -8.67
C ASP A 431 0.91 5.38 -9.19
N ILE A 432 1.96 5.97 -9.76
CA ILE A 432 3.15 5.30 -10.28
C ILE A 432 4.37 5.88 -9.57
N LEU A 433 5.34 5.05 -9.21
CA LEU A 433 6.62 5.52 -8.71
C LEU A 433 7.51 5.96 -9.87
N PHE A 434 8.18 7.11 -9.72
CA PHE A 434 9.15 7.56 -10.70
C PHE A 434 10.56 7.18 -10.25
N SER A 435 11.30 6.46 -11.10
CA SER A 435 12.71 6.13 -10.88
C SER A 435 13.58 7.30 -11.37
N TYR A 436 13.98 8.19 -10.46
CA TYR A 436 14.78 9.36 -10.85
C TYR A 436 16.18 8.92 -11.32
N PRO A 437 16.61 9.30 -12.54
CA PRO A 437 17.90 8.87 -13.07
C PRO A 437 19.05 9.65 -12.42
N VAL A 438 19.78 9.04 -11.47
CA VAL A 438 20.90 9.70 -10.79
C VAL A 438 22.23 9.34 -11.45
N PHE A 439 22.48 8.05 -11.68
CA PHE A 439 23.73 7.56 -12.25
C PHE A 439 23.53 6.23 -12.98
N GLY A 440 24.29 6.00 -14.05
CA GLY A 440 24.51 4.65 -14.56
C GLY A 440 23.63 4.20 -15.74
N LEU A 441 22.80 5.09 -16.30
CA LEU A 441 22.05 4.79 -17.53
C LEU A 441 22.96 4.82 -18.76
N TYR A 442 22.97 3.76 -19.56
CA TYR A 442 23.66 3.78 -20.84
C TYR A 442 22.96 4.72 -21.82
N MET A 443 23.74 5.62 -22.45
CA MET A 443 23.21 6.65 -23.34
C MET A 443 23.19 6.24 -24.81
N GLY A 444 23.81 5.11 -25.18
CA GLY A 444 23.82 4.59 -26.53
C GLY A 444 22.72 3.56 -26.81
N PRO A 445 22.77 2.89 -27.98
CA PRO A 445 23.73 3.06 -29.08
C PRO A 445 23.49 4.35 -29.92
N TRP A 446 24.51 4.80 -30.67
CA TRP A 446 24.49 6.01 -31.51
C TRP A 446 24.51 5.73 -33.02
N GLU A 447 23.91 6.64 -33.79
CA GLU A 447 23.89 6.64 -35.26
C GLU A 447 25.25 6.90 -35.87
N LYS A 448 25.47 6.33 -37.06
CA LYS A 448 26.71 6.61 -37.78
C LYS A 448 26.75 8.11 -38.07
N ASN A 449 27.74 8.78 -37.48
CA ASN A 449 27.92 10.25 -37.49
C ASN A 449 26.96 11.05 -36.56
N GLU A 450 26.23 10.40 -35.65
CA GLU A 450 25.50 11.11 -34.60
C GLU A 450 26.48 11.81 -33.65
N THR A 451 26.16 13.04 -33.23
CA THR A 451 27.00 13.79 -32.29
C THR A 451 26.81 13.24 -30.89
N LYS A 452 27.92 12.82 -30.24
CA LYS A 452 27.88 12.26 -28.89
C LYS A 452 27.94 13.35 -27.82
N VAL A 453 27.03 13.30 -26.85
CA VAL A 453 27.14 14.02 -25.56
C VAL A 453 27.57 13.01 -24.50
N LEU A 454 28.81 13.12 -24.05
CA LEU A 454 29.41 12.24 -23.05
C LEU A 454 29.45 12.92 -21.68
N ALA A 455 29.23 12.16 -20.61
CA ALA A 455 29.38 12.66 -19.25
C ALA A 455 30.86 12.93 -18.94
N TRP A 456 31.15 14.02 -18.23
CA TRP A 456 32.51 14.34 -17.75
C TRP A 456 33.52 14.44 -18.90
N ARG A 457 33.19 15.20 -19.94
CA ARG A 457 33.98 15.29 -21.18
C ARG A 457 35.43 15.73 -20.98
N SER A 458 35.72 16.41 -19.88
CA SER A 458 37.07 16.85 -19.49
C SER A 458 37.94 15.72 -18.91
N VAL A 459 37.38 14.55 -18.60
CA VAL A 459 38.10 13.42 -18.01
C VAL A 459 38.54 12.47 -19.13
N CYS A 460 39.85 12.39 -19.36
CA CYS A 460 40.47 11.50 -20.35
C CYS A 460 41.25 10.38 -19.66
N TRP A 461 41.14 9.15 -20.18
CA TRP A 461 41.97 8.03 -19.76
C TRP A 461 43.42 8.19 -20.22
N GLU A 462 44.39 8.00 -19.30
CA GLU A 462 45.83 7.98 -19.64
C GLU A 462 46.50 6.59 -19.63
N THR A 463 45.87 5.49 -19.21
CA THR A 463 46.58 4.18 -19.16
C THR A 463 45.66 2.95 -19.17
N LEU A 464 45.82 2.06 -20.16
CA LEU A 464 45.54 0.59 -20.22
C LEU A 464 45.01 0.23 -21.63
N THR A 465 45.86 -0.10 -22.62
CA THR A 465 46.44 -1.41 -22.99
C THR A 465 45.44 -2.53 -23.37
N LYS A 466 45.36 -2.76 -24.69
CA LYS A 466 44.97 -3.95 -25.46
C LYS A 466 43.45 -4.23 -25.67
N PRO A 467 42.96 -4.17 -26.93
CA PRO A 467 41.55 -4.40 -27.30
C PRO A 467 41.00 -5.82 -27.12
N ASP A 468 41.80 -6.80 -26.70
CA ASP A 468 41.39 -8.22 -26.70
C ASP A 468 40.82 -8.71 -25.36
N ALA A 469 40.80 -7.87 -24.32
CA ALA A 469 40.26 -8.23 -23.01
C ALA A 469 38.75 -7.91 -22.92
N LEU A 470 37.96 -8.96 -23.12
CA LEU A 470 36.59 -9.34 -22.70
C LEU A 470 35.84 -8.53 -21.60
N ILE A 471 35.98 -7.22 -21.52
CA ILE A 471 35.57 -6.42 -20.37
C ILE A 471 34.69 -5.28 -20.86
N ILE A 472 33.42 -5.64 -21.10
CA ILE A 472 32.31 -4.79 -21.52
C ILE A 472 32.60 -4.06 -22.85
N SER A 473 31.93 -4.48 -23.93
CA SER A 473 31.77 -3.62 -25.10
C SER A 473 30.79 -2.48 -24.79
N TYR A 474 31.14 -1.60 -23.86
CA TYR A 474 30.91 -0.18 -24.08
C TYR A 474 32.09 0.20 -24.96
N PRO A 475 31.87 0.63 -26.21
CA PRO A 475 32.97 0.99 -27.09
C PRO A 475 33.66 2.24 -26.52
N PHE A 476 34.58 2.05 -25.58
CA PHE A 476 35.53 3.07 -25.17
C PHE A 476 36.49 3.26 -26.34
N SER A 477 36.03 4.04 -27.33
CA SER A 477 36.73 4.27 -28.59
C SER A 477 38.06 4.96 -28.31
N GLU A 478 39.10 4.47 -28.97
CA GLU A 478 40.43 5.05 -29.03
C GLU A 478 40.34 6.49 -29.60
N LYS A 479 40.41 7.46 -28.69
CA LYS A 479 40.65 8.90 -28.85
C LYS A 479 40.19 9.57 -30.16
N GLU A 480 39.03 10.22 -30.09
CA GLU A 480 38.93 11.69 -30.21
C GLU A 480 37.69 12.22 -29.44
N GLY A 481 37.91 13.01 -28.38
CA GLY A 481 36.88 13.78 -27.65
C GLY A 481 36.31 13.17 -26.35
N CYS A 482 37.19 12.87 -25.37
CA CYS A 482 36.98 12.23 -24.05
C CYS A 482 35.65 12.45 -23.31
N GLY A 483 35.30 11.53 -22.39
CA GLY A 483 34.06 11.48 -21.58
C GLY A 483 33.52 10.04 -21.47
N PHE A 484 32.41 9.83 -20.75
CA PHE A 484 31.79 8.51 -20.53
C PHE A 484 30.43 8.36 -21.25
N GLU A 485 30.14 7.16 -21.74
CA GLU A 485 28.88 6.79 -22.43
C GLU A 485 27.73 6.47 -21.44
N ILE A 486 27.92 6.81 -20.17
CA ILE A 486 26.97 6.58 -19.07
C ILE A 486 26.50 7.93 -18.54
N TYR A 487 25.20 8.05 -18.32
CA TYR A 487 24.58 9.22 -17.75
C TYR A 487 24.96 9.39 -16.27
N ASP A 488 25.38 10.60 -15.91
CA ASP A 488 25.58 11.03 -14.52
C ASP A 488 24.91 12.41 -14.36
N SER A 489 23.91 12.48 -13.47
CA SER A 489 23.14 13.70 -13.21
C SER A 489 23.99 14.86 -12.67
N LEU A 490 25.19 14.57 -12.13
CA LEU A 490 26.16 15.56 -11.64
C LEU A 490 27.09 16.07 -12.75
N ALA A 491 27.15 15.40 -13.90
CA ALA A 491 28.07 15.78 -14.98
C ALA A 491 27.72 17.18 -15.53
N PRO A 492 28.73 18.02 -15.86
CA PRO A 492 28.52 19.37 -16.39
C PRO A 492 27.66 19.42 -17.66
N GLU A 493 27.61 18.35 -18.43
CA GLU A 493 26.85 18.22 -19.66
C GLU A 493 25.33 18.05 -19.42
N PHE A 494 24.93 17.64 -18.21
CA PHE A 494 23.52 17.38 -17.87
C PHE A 494 23.01 18.28 -16.75
N GLN A 495 23.72 18.35 -15.61
CA GLN A 495 23.38 19.18 -14.44
C GLN A 495 21.92 19.05 -13.99
N THR A 496 21.39 17.82 -13.95
CA THR A 496 19.99 17.53 -13.58
C THR A 496 19.83 17.18 -12.11
N TYR A 497 20.91 16.86 -11.40
CA TYR A 497 20.88 16.44 -10.00
C TYR A 497 20.16 17.44 -9.09
N GLY A 498 20.39 18.75 -9.29
CA GLY A 498 19.69 19.80 -8.54
C GLY A 498 18.17 19.76 -8.73
N THR A 499 17.69 19.52 -9.96
CA THR A 499 16.26 19.36 -10.25
C THR A 499 15.70 18.07 -9.66
N ILE A 500 16.44 16.96 -9.71
CA ILE A 500 16.03 15.71 -9.05
C ILE A 500 15.86 15.94 -7.54
N LYS A 501 16.83 16.62 -6.91
CA LYS A 501 16.76 16.99 -5.49
C LYS A 501 15.57 17.89 -5.19
N GLU A 502 15.31 18.92 -6.01
CA GLU A 502 14.14 19.80 -5.88
C GLU A 502 12.81 19.01 -5.97
N LEU A 503 12.69 18.09 -6.94
CA LEU A 503 11.50 17.26 -7.13
C LEU A 503 11.28 16.30 -5.96
N ILE A 504 12.33 15.65 -5.48
CA ILE A 504 12.27 14.79 -4.29
C ILE A 504 11.91 15.61 -3.05
N GLN A 505 12.47 16.80 -2.88
CA GLN A 505 12.09 17.72 -1.80
C GLN A 505 10.65 18.17 -1.92
N LYS A 506 10.15 18.47 -3.14
CA LYS A 506 8.73 18.77 -3.41
C LYS A 506 7.84 17.59 -3.07
N ARG A 507 8.23 16.35 -3.37
CA ARG A 507 7.46 15.15 -2.99
C ARG A 507 7.44 14.96 -1.47
N LYS A 508 8.58 15.16 -0.80
CA LYS A 508 8.65 15.14 0.66
C LYS A 508 7.85 16.27 1.29
N SER A 509 7.88 17.46 0.68
CA SER A 509 7.13 18.61 1.15
C SER A 509 5.65 18.45 0.89
N ASN A 510 5.22 17.87 -0.24
CA ASN A 510 3.84 17.57 -0.57
C ASN A 510 3.27 16.41 0.25
N ALA A 511 4.07 15.37 0.51
CA ALA A 511 3.74 14.37 1.53
C ALA A 511 3.65 14.98 2.94
N SER A 512 4.30 16.13 3.15
CA SER A 512 4.20 16.96 4.36
C SER A 512 3.27 18.18 4.23
N SER A 513 2.58 18.39 3.10
CA SER A 513 1.73 19.57 2.83
C SER A 513 0.24 19.23 2.80
N GLU A 514 -0.12 17.97 3.00
CA GLU A 514 -1.43 17.67 3.53
C GLU A 514 -1.47 18.14 4.99
N GLU A 515 -1.82 19.41 5.16
CA GLU A 515 -2.14 20.02 6.44
C GLU A 515 -3.10 19.09 7.21
N ILE A 516 -2.93 18.97 8.54
CA ILE A 516 -3.87 18.22 9.36
C ILE A 516 -5.30 18.66 9.05
N LEU A 517 -6.23 17.72 8.93
CA LEU A 517 -7.62 18.03 8.67
C LEU A 517 -8.34 18.13 10.02
N VAL A 518 -8.76 19.34 10.37
CA VAL A 518 -9.49 19.63 11.61
C VAL A 518 -10.92 19.98 11.26
N ILE A 519 -11.82 19.06 11.58
CA ILE A 519 -13.23 19.11 11.20
C ILE A 519 -14.06 19.51 12.42
N ALA A 520 -14.87 20.56 12.31
CA ALA A 520 -15.90 20.89 13.29
C ALA A 520 -17.29 20.47 12.80
N GLY A 521 -18.00 19.68 13.59
CA GLY A 521 -19.38 19.29 13.30
C GLY A 521 -20.36 20.42 13.61
N ILE A 522 -21.15 20.83 12.61
CA ILE A 522 -22.19 21.84 12.74
C ILE A 522 -23.50 21.22 13.26
N PRO A 523 -24.10 21.73 14.33
CA PRO A 523 -25.36 21.21 14.87
C PRO A 523 -26.52 21.22 13.89
N PHE A 524 -27.43 20.24 14.02
CA PHE A 524 -28.68 20.16 13.24
C PHE A 524 -29.91 19.76 14.03
N ALA A 525 -29.72 19.28 15.26
CA ALA A 525 -30.81 18.83 16.11
C ALA A 525 -31.33 19.97 16.99
N GLU A 526 -32.59 19.81 17.39
CA GLU A 526 -33.33 20.76 18.21
C GLU A 526 -33.94 20.07 19.43
N ALA A 527 -34.03 20.81 20.53
CA ALA A 527 -34.70 20.43 21.76
C ALA A 527 -35.23 21.72 22.38
N GLU A 528 -36.46 22.08 22.02
CA GLU A 528 -37.11 23.33 22.45
C GLU A 528 -37.22 23.44 23.97
N ASP A 529 -37.44 22.31 24.64
CA ASP A 529 -37.50 22.20 26.10
C ASP A 529 -36.17 22.54 26.79
N LEU A 530 -35.06 22.42 26.05
CA LEU A 530 -33.71 22.75 26.49
C LEU A 530 -33.20 24.07 25.90
N ALA A 531 -34.06 24.83 25.19
CA ALA A 531 -33.69 26.03 24.44
C ALA A 531 -32.55 25.79 23.42
N ILE A 532 -32.45 24.57 22.89
CA ILE A 532 -31.50 24.21 21.82
C ILE A 532 -32.28 24.27 20.50
N PHE A 533 -31.88 25.18 19.61
CA PHE A 533 -32.55 25.36 18.33
C PHE A 533 -31.62 24.97 17.19
N LYS A 534 -32.19 24.55 16.06
CA LYS A 534 -31.42 24.32 14.84
C LYS A 534 -30.78 25.65 14.39
N PRO A 535 -29.44 25.77 14.31
CA PRO A 535 -28.80 27.04 13.97
C PRO A 535 -29.02 27.39 12.50
N SER A 536 -29.36 28.65 12.26
CA SER A 536 -29.51 29.24 10.92
C SER A 536 -28.18 29.31 10.17
N TRP A 537 -28.24 29.45 8.84
CA TRP A 537 -27.05 29.61 8.01
C TRP A 537 -26.22 30.84 8.41
N LYS A 538 -26.89 31.92 8.85
CA LYS A 538 -26.23 33.15 9.35
C LYS A 538 -25.54 32.94 10.69
N GLU A 539 -26.18 32.25 11.63
CA GLU A 539 -25.53 31.92 12.90
C GLU A 539 -24.30 31.03 12.68
N ILE A 540 -24.36 30.08 11.74
CA ILE A 540 -23.19 29.29 11.36
C ILE A 540 -22.10 30.20 10.80
N GLU A 541 -22.44 31.08 9.86
CA GLU A 541 -21.52 32.06 9.27
C GLU A 541 -20.80 32.92 10.32
N GLU A 542 -21.54 33.45 11.30
CA GLU A 542 -21.01 34.28 12.39
C GLU A 542 -19.99 33.55 13.28
N THR A 543 -20.06 32.22 13.36
CA THR A 543 -19.12 31.40 14.15
C THR A 543 -17.82 31.05 13.41
N LEU A 544 -17.79 31.14 12.08
CA LEU A 544 -16.64 30.70 11.27
C LEU A 544 -15.32 31.38 11.66
N PRO A 545 -15.25 32.69 11.98
CA PRO A 545 -14.01 33.32 12.43
C PRO A 545 -13.48 32.71 13.75
N VAL A 546 -14.37 32.36 14.69
CA VAL A 546 -14.00 31.73 15.96
C VAL A 546 -13.46 30.32 15.71
N LEU A 547 -14.12 29.55 14.84
CA LEU A 547 -13.64 28.21 14.45
C LEU A 547 -12.25 28.30 13.80
N LYS A 548 -12.04 29.28 12.91
CA LYS A 548 -10.72 29.51 12.30
C LYS A 548 -9.65 29.83 13.33
N GLU A 549 -9.96 30.68 14.31
CA GLU A 549 -9.03 31.06 15.39
C GLU A 549 -8.60 29.86 16.24
N ILE A 550 -9.51 28.90 16.47
CA ILE A 550 -9.23 27.64 17.17
C ILE A 550 -8.35 26.72 16.32
N GLY A 551 -8.33 26.93 15.00
CA GLY A 551 -7.56 26.14 14.05
C GLY A 551 -8.37 25.09 13.32
N VAL A 552 -9.69 25.27 13.21
CA VAL A 552 -10.54 24.50 12.29
C VAL A 552 -10.24 24.90 10.86
N ASN A 553 -10.15 23.92 9.95
CA ASN A 553 -9.97 24.15 8.52
C ASN A 553 -10.98 23.37 7.66
N ALA A 554 -11.94 22.69 8.30
CA ALA A 554 -13.12 22.14 7.66
C ALA A 554 -14.32 22.17 8.61
N ILE A 555 -15.51 22.42 8.07
CA ILE A 555 -16.78 22.21 8.77
C ILE A 555 -17.53 21.05 8.13
N PHE A 556 -18.22 20.29 8.97
CA PHE A 556 -19.11 19.23 8.55
C PHE A 556 -20.56 19.63 8.78
N ILE A 557 -21.39 19.57 7.74
CA ILE A 557 -22.80 19.94 7.83
C ILE A 557 -23.66 18.68 7.79
N TRP A 558 -24.29 18.37 8.93
CA TRP A 558 -25.34 17.37 9.01
C TRP A 558 -26.61 17.89 8.34
N ALA A 559 -27.21 17.05 7.50
CA ALA A 559 -28.46 17.30 6.79
C ALA A 559 -28.53 18.70 6.14
N PRO A 560 -27.64 19.00 5.18
CA PRO A 560 -27.55 20.33 4.57
C PRO A 560 -28.75 20.69 3.68
N TYR A 561 -29.57 19.69 3.34
CA TYR A 561 -30.64 19.74 2.35
C TYR A 561 -32.03 19.75 3.00
N GLU A 562 -33.09 19.97 2.22
CA GLU A 562 -34.47 19.89 2.69
C GLU A 562 -34.78 18.46 3.18
N HIS A 563 -35.12 18.37 4.47
CA HIS A 563 -35.37 17.12 5.15
C HIS A 563 -36.45 17.30 6.20
N ARG A 564 -36.95 16.17 6.69
CA ARG A 564 -37.71 16.11 7.94
C ARG A 564 -36.99 15.22 8.93
N VAL A 565 -37.39 15.33 10.19
CA VAL A 565 -36.90 14.46 11.25
C VAL A 565 -38.06 13.68 11.84
N VAL A 566 -37.81 12.42 12.23
CA VAL A 566 -38.83 11.54 12.82
C VAL A 566 -39.34 12.13 14.13
N THR A 567 -40.67 12.14 14.30
CA THR A 567 -41.32 12.54 15.56
C THR A 567 -41.42 11.38 16.54
N GLU A 568 -41.32 11.66 17.85
CA GLU A 568 -41.36 10.58 18.84
C GLU A 568 -42.71 9.85 18.81
N GLY A 569 -42.66 8.51 18.66
CA GLY A 569 -43.87 7.68 18.58
C GLY A 569 -44.35 7.40 17.16
N GLU A 570 -43.67 7.93 16.14
CA GLU A 570 -43.93 7.61 14.74
C GLU A 570 -43.67 6.11 14.47
N VAL A 571 -44.69 5.44 13.94
CA VAL A 571 -44.62 4.02 13.56
C VAL A 571 -45.02 3.90 12.10
N ILE A 572 -44.03 3.68 11.24
CA ILE A 572 -44.20 3.76 9.79
C ILE A 572 -43.51 2.63 9.02
N ALA A 573 -42.70 1.79 9.68
CA ALA A 573 -42.13 0.59 9.06
C ALA A 573 -42.99 -0.64 9.38
N HIS A 574 -43.20 -1.47 8.37
CA HIS A 574 -44.00 -2.69 8.46
C HIS A 574 -43.17 -3.94 8.15
N THR A 575 -43.42 -5.01 8.90
CA THR A 575 -42.88 -6.37 8.60
C THR A 575 -43.85 -7.18 7.75
N GLU A 576 -43.49 -8.42 7.40
CA GLU A 576 -44.37 -9.40 6.74
C GLU A 576 -45.74 -9.53 7.42
N SER A 577 -45.75 -9.60 8.76
CA SER A 577 -46.97 -9.72 9.56
C SER A 577 -47.78 -8.42 9.67
N LYS A 578 -47.34 -7.36 8.98
CA LYS A 578 -47.77 -5.96 9.14
C LYS A 578 -47.56 -5.41 10.55
N ALA A 579 -46.74 -6.07 11.37
CA ALA A 579 -46.35 -5.55 12.66
C ALA A 579 -45.71 -4.17 12.49
N LYS A 580 -46.12 -3.28 13.37
CA LYS A 580 -45.82 -1.84 13.36
C LYS A 580 -44.52 -1.62 14.14
N LEU A 581 -43.47 -1.17 13.47
CA LEU A 581 -42.16 -0.91 14.08
C LEU A 581 -41.94 0.59 14.36
N LYS A 582 -41.63 0.92 15.62
CA LYS A 582 -41.33 2.30 16.05
C LYS A 582 -39.96 2.73 15.51
N LEU A 583 -39.91 3.91 14.89
CA LEU A 583 -38.67 4.52 14.45
C LEU A 583 -37.95 5.25 15.59
N SER A 584 -36.63 5.33 15.46
CA SER A 584 -35.79 6.26 16.20
C SER A 584 -35.57 7.54 15.42
N HIS A 585 -35.02 8.54 16.10
CA HIS A 585 -34.68 9.83 15.53
C HIS A 585 -33.64 9.67 14.39
N CYS A 586 -34.04 10.00 13.16
CA CYS A 586 -33.21 9.95 11.95
C CYS A 586 -33.62 11.07 10.99
N VAL A 587 -32.68 11.48 10.13
CA VAL A 587 -32.93 12.43 9.03
C VAL A 587 -33.57 11.69 7.86
N HIS A 588 -34.63 12.27 7.31
CA HIS A 588 -35.40 11.73 6.19
C HIS A 588 -35.49 12.77 5.07
N VAL A 589 -34.86 12.45 3.93
CA VAL A 589 -34.59 13.42 2.86
C VAL A 589 -35.84 13.72 2.04
N LYS A 590 -36.12 15.01 1.80
CA LYS A 590 -37.22 15.49 0.95
C LYS A 590 -36.74 15.97 -0.41
N ASP A 591 -35.60 16.64 -0.47
CA ASP A 591 -34.98 17.08 -1.72
C ASP A 591 -33.47 17.17 -1.53
N TYR A 592 -32.69 16.42 -2.30
CA TYR A 592 -31.21 16.41 -2.22
C TYR A 592 -30.55 17.68 -2.76
N LEU A 593 -31.27 18.50 -3.52
CA LEU A 593 -30.71 19.61 -4.31
C LEU A 593 -31.08 20.99 -3.76
N LYS A 594 -31.92 21.05 -2.73
CA LYS A 594 -32.34 22.28 -2.08
C LYS A 594 -31.83 22.32 -0.63
N PRO A 595 -31.17 23.41 -0.19
CA PRO A 595 -30.71 23.53 1.19
C PRO A 595 -31.87 23.50 2.19
N ASP A 596 -31.58 23.13 3.45
CA ASP A 596 -32.57 23.09 4.54
C ASP A 596 -33.26 24.47 4.71
N PRO A 597 -34.56 24.59 4.37
CA PRO A 597 -35.27 25.86 4.42
C PRO A 597 -35.53 26.34 5.85
N GLU A 598 -35.45 25.46 6.86
CA GLU A 598 -35.63 25.84 8.27
C GLU A 598 -34.43 26.65 8.80
N ARG A 599 -33.29 26.61 8.10
CA ARG A 599 -32.06 27.34 8.49
C ARG A 599 -31.89 28.68 7.78
N GLY A 600 -32.72 29.01 6.80
CA GLY A 600 -32.62 30.23 6.00
C GLY A 600 -32.73 29.98 4.50
N SER A 601 -32.44 31.00 3.69
CA SER A 601 -32.56 30.88 2.23
C SER A 601 -31.36 30.16 1.59
N GLU A 602 -31.48 29.77 0.32
CA GLU A 602 -30.35 29.21 -0.44
C GLU A 602 -29.22 30.24 -0.58
N GLU A 603 -29.55 31.53 -0.68
CA GLU A 603 -28.55 32.61 -0.69
C GLU A 603 -27.76 32.69 0.62
N ASP A 604 -28.44 32.58 1.78
CA ASP A 604 -27.77 32.55 3.09
C ASP A 604 -26.83 31.33 3.19
N PHE A 605 -27.26 30.17 2.69
CA PHE A 605 -26.43 28.95 2.65
C PHE A 605 -25.18 29.13 1.78
N LEU A 606 -25.33 29.67 0.57
CA LEU A 606 -24.20 29.91 -0.34
C LEU A 606 -23.24 30.97 0.20
N HIS A 607 -23.76 32.02 0.84
CA HIS A 607 -22.96 33.08 1.45
C HIS A 607 -22.15 32.57 2.65
N MET A 608 -22.72 31.67 3.46
CA MET A 608 -21.98 30.99 4.53
C MET A 608 -20.81 30.16 3.97
N ILE A 609 -21.00 29.45 2.86
CA ILE A 609 -19.94 28.68 2.19
C ILE A 609 -18.85 29.62 1.65
N GLU A 610 -19.22 30.71 0.99
CA GLU A 610 -18.29 31.72 0.50
C GLU A 610 -17.45 32.31 1.64
N THR A 611 -18.10 32.61 2.77
CA THR A 611 -17.43 33.11 3.97
C THR A 611 -16.46 32.06 4.53
N ALA A 612 -16.85 30.79 4.59
CA ALA A 612 -15.98 29.69 5.00
C ALA A 612 -14.73 29.61 4.11
N HIS A 613 -14.91 29.67 2.79
CA HIS A 613 -13.80 29.68 1.83
C HIS A 613 -12.86 30.87 1.99
N SER A 614 -13.40 32.07 2.25
CA SER A 614 -12.60 33.27 2.50
C SER A 614 -11.68 33.13 3.72
N LEU A 615 -12.06 32.28 4.69
CA LEU A 615 -11.28 31.95 5.89
C LEU A 615 -10.39 30.71 5.69
N GLY A 616 -10.40 30.09 4.51
CA GLY A 616 -9.72 28.83 4.24
C GLY A 616 -10.30 27.65 5.02
N ILE A 617 -11.61 27.65 5.26
CA ILE A 617 -12.37 26.54 5.85
C ILE A 617 -13.10 25.82 4.73
N LYS A 618 -12.90 24.50 4.63
CA LYS A 618 -13.59 23.62 3.70
C LYS A 618 -14.98 23.25 4.21
N VAL A 619 -15.94 23.01 3.33
CA VAL A 619 -17.31 22.60 3.67
C VAL A 619 -17.58 21.18 3.19
N ILE A 620 -17.92 20.27 4.11
CA ILE A 620 -18.18 18.85 3.81
C ILE A 620 -19.63 18.51 4.23
N PRO A 621 -20.58 18.49 3.29
CA PRO A 621 -21.95 18.05 3.54
C PRO A 621 -22.09 16.53 3.72
N GLN A 622 -23.03 16.13 4.58
CA GLN A 622 -23.52 14.76 4.71
C GLN A 622 -24.45 14.39 3.54
N LEU A 623 -24.16 13.28 2.86
CA LEU A 623 -25.06 12.59 1.94
C LEU A 623 -25.68 11.38 2.66
N GLN A 624 -26.95 11.48 3.04
CA GLN A 624 -27.69 10.36 3.62
C GLN A 624 -28.41 9.63 2.48
N ILE A 625 -28.12 8.34 2.32
CA ILE A 625 -28.83 7.44 1.40
C ILE A 625 -28.92 6.04 2.02
N THR A 626 -29.16 5.98 3.33
CA THR A 626 -29.14 4.73 4.09
C THR A 626 -30.51 4.13 4.26
N VAL A 627 -31.48 5.00 4.53
CA VAL A 627 -32.87 4.63 4.72
C VAL A 627 -33.80 5.61 4.04
N ALA A 628 -34.99 5.15 3.69
CA ALA A 628 -36.12 5.99 3.33
C ALA A 628 -37.43 5.43 3.89
N MET A 629 -38.43 6.29 3.99
CA MET A 629 -39.76 6.02 4.56
C MET A 629 -40.84 6.80 3.81
N PRO A 630 -42.14 6.51 4.02
CA PRO A 630 -43.22 7.30 3.43
C PRO A 630 -43.03 8.80 3.66
N GLY A 631 -43.24 9.58 2.60
CA GLY A 631 -42.97 11.00 2.53
C GLY A 631 -41.56 11.36 2.08
N ASP A 632 -40.60 10.45 2.05
CA ASP A 632 -39.22 10.76 1.65
C ASP A 632 -39.08 10.70 0.13
N PHE A 633 -38.13 11.46 -0.43
CA PHE A 633 -37.86 11.51 -1.88
C PHE A 633 -37.73 10.11 -2.49
N VAL A 634 -36.90 9.26 -1.88
CA VAL A 634 -36.65 7.91 -2.39
C VAL A 634 -37.91 7.04 -2.31
N TYR A 635 -38.77 7.21 -1.30
CA TYR A 635 -39.97 6.40 -1.19
C TYR A 635 -41.07 6.85 -2.16
N GLU A 636 -41.28 8.16 -2.28
CA GLU A 636 -42.36 8.74 -3.08
C GLU A 636 -42.05 8.72 -4.58
N GLU A 637 -40.81 9.05 -4.96
CA GLU A 637 -40.42 9.21 -6.36
C GLU A 637 -39.70 7.99 -6.93
N HIS A 638 -38.93 7.28 -6.09
CA HIS A 638 -38.06 6.17 -6.52
C HIS A 638 -38.16 4.90 -5.65
N PRO A 639 -39.37 4.37 -5.39
CA PRO A 639 -39.55 3.18 -4.55
C PRO A 639 -38.78 1.95 -5.07
N GLU A 640 -38.41 1.91 -6.35
CA GLU A 640 -37.55 0.88 -6.94
C GLU A 640 -36.12 0.88 -6.40
N TRP A 641 -35.66 1.97 -5.77
CA TRP A 641 -34.35 2.04 -5.11
C TRP A 641 -34.37 1.44 -3.70
N LEU A 642 -35.50 0.97 -3.19
CA LEU A 642 -35.57 0.28 -1.90
C LEU A 642 -35.40 -1.23 -2.06
N LEU A 643 -34.69 -1.87 -1.12
CA LEU A 643 -34.60 -3.32 -1.09
C LEU A 643 -35.98 -3.94 -0.85
N ARG A 644 -36.29 -5.00 -1.57
CA ARG A 644 -37.56 -5.74 -1.44
C ARG A 644 -37.37 -6.95 -0.54
N SER A 645 -38.34 -7.18 0.33
CA SER A 645 -38.37 -8.40 1.13
C SER A 645 -38.97 -9.56 0.32
N THR A 646 -38.48 -10.77 0.57
CA THR A 646 -39.07 -12.02 0.04
C THR A 646 -40.49 -12.26 0.54
N TYR A 647 -40.84 -11.66 1.68
CA TYR A 647 -42.19 -11.69 2.25
C TYR A 647 -43.14 -10.64 1.67
N GLY A 648 -42.67 -9.80 0.74
CA GLY A 648 -43.40 -8.67 0.18
C GLY A 648 -43.17 -7.38 0.96
N GLY A 649 -43.29 -6.23 0.27
CA GLY A 649 -42.94 -4.91 0.81
C GLY A 649 -41.43 -4.63 0.75
N PHE A 650 -40.99 -3.64 1.54
CA PHE A 650 -39.60 -3.20 1.60
C PHE A 650 -38.87 -3.79 2.80
N ALA A 651 -37.57 -4.01 2.66
CA ALA A 651 -36.73 -4.53 3.72
C ALA A 651 -36.35 -3.43 4.72
N VAL A 652 -36.36 -3.76 6.01
CA VAL A 652 -35.89 -2.90 7.09
C VAL A 652 -34.44 -3.20 7.45
N PHE A 653 -33.80 -2.24 8.14
CA PHE A 653 -32.43 -2.44 8.61
C PHE A 653 -32.36 -3.61 9.60
N TRP A 654 -31.35 -4.47 9.44
CA TRP A 654 -31.08 -5.58 10.34
C TRP A 654 -29.75 -5.38 11.08
N PRO A 655 -29.69 -5.67 12.39
CA PRO A 655 -30.84 -5.98 13.26
C PRO A 655 -31.59 -4.70 13.67
N TRP A 656 -32.93 -4.79 13.71
CA TRP A 656 -33.80 -3.63 13.93
C TRP A 656 -33.49 -2.84 15.22
N PRO A 657 -33.29 -3.47 16.41
CA PRO A 657 -33.04 -2.74 17.65
C PRO A 657 -31.74 -1.91 17.63
N ALA A 658 -30.79 -2.23 16.75
CA ALA A 658 -29.53 -1.51 16.64
C ALA A 658 -29.61 -0.30 15.70
N ALA A 659 -30.58 -0.29 14.78
CA ALA A 659 -30.73 0.73 13.75
C ALA A 659 -32.20 0.85 13.29
N PRO A 660 -33.14 1.26 14.15
CA PRO A 660 -34.55 1.37 13.80
C PRO A 660 -34.81 2.67 13.04
N TYR A 661 -34.24 2.77 11.84
CA TYR A 661 -34.19 4.01 11.03
C TYR A 661 -35.15 4.00 9.83
N GLY A 662 -35.53 2.84 9.31
CA GLY A 662 -36.49 2.75 8.19
C GLY A 662 -36.20 1.63 7.19
N TYR A 663 -36.71 1.78 5.96
CA TYR A 663 -36.48 0.85 4.86
C TYR A 663 -35.10 1.06 4.23
N VAL A 664 -34.41 -0.02 3.90
CA VAL A 664 -33.02 0.02 3.41
C VAL A 664 -32.98 0.45 1.95
N VAL A 665 -32.20 1.50 1.68
CA VAL A 665 -31.90 1.94 0.31
C VAL A 665 -30.91 0.97 -0.35
N ASN A 666 -31.25 0.49 -1.54
CA ASN A 666 -30.44 -0.39 -2.37
C ASN A 666 -29.31 0.40 -3.06
N LYS A 667 -28.19 0.56 -2.36
CA LYS A 667 -26.99 1.24 -2.88
C LYS A 667 -26.33 0.53 -4.08
N ALA A 668 -26.78 -0.68 -4.43
CA ALA A 668 -26.34 -1.37 -5.65
C ALA A 668 -27.22 -1.05 -6.88
N HIS A 669 -28.30 -0.29 -6.73
CA HIS A 669 -29.22 0.01 -7.83
C HIS A 669 -28.57 0.97 -8.86
N PRO A 670 -28.46 0.60 -10.16
CA PRO A 670 -27.74 1.40 -11.14
C PRO A 670 -28.24 2.84 -11.30
N GLU A 671 -29.55 3.05 -11.25
CA GLU A 671 -30.13 4.39 -11.41
C GLU A 671 -29.96 5.27 -10.16
N LEU A 672 -29.86 4.67 -8.96
CA LEU A 672 -29.48 5.42 -7.76
C LEU A 672 -28.02 5.86 -7.86
N ILE A 673 -27.13 4.96 -8.32
CA ILE A 673 -25.71 5.28 -8.53
C ILE A 673 -25.59 6.45 -9.49
N LYS A 674 -26.26 6.40 -10.65
CA LYS A 674 -26.30 7.50 -11.62
C LYS A 674 -26.88 8.78 -11.02
N PHE A 675 -27.98 8.70 -10.28
CA PHE A 675 -28.57 9.89 -9.65
C PHE A 675 -27.55 10.56 -8.71
N VAL A 676 -26.88 9.79 -7.86
CA VAL A 676 -25.83 10.31 -6.98
C VAL A 676 -24.69 10.90 -7.81
N THR A 677 -24.12 10.15 -8.74
CA THR A 677 -22.90 10.55 -9.46
C THR A 677 -23.12 11.63 -10.50
N ASP A 678 -24.30 11.70 -11.12
CA ASP A 678 -24.55 12.62 -12.23
C ASP A 678 -25.42 13.82 -11.84
N VAL A 679 -26.17 13.73 -10.75
CA VAL A 679 -27.05 14.81 -10.27
C VAL A 679 -26.57 15.38 -8.94
N VAL A 680 -26.53 14.57 -7.88
CA VAL A 680 -26.27 15.06 -6.50
C VAL A 680 -24.84 15.59 -6.36
N ILE A 681 -23.83 14.75 -6.62
CA ILE A 681 -22.42 15.14 -6.48
C ILE A 681 -22.11 16.37 -7.33
N PRO A 682 -22.46 16.42 -8.64
CA PRO A 682 -22.12 17.58 -9.44
C PRO A 682 -22.86 18.85 -9.04
N HIS A 683 -24.13 18.75 -8.61
CA HIS A 683 -24.86 19.91 -8.09
C HIS A 683 -24.19 20.49 -6.86
N TRP A 684 -23.83 19.64 -5.90
CA TRP A 684 -23.20 20.08 -4.65
C TRP A 684 -21.84 20.73 -4.93
N ILE A 685 -20.99 20.10 -5.73
CA ILE A 685 -19.64 20.62 -6.03
C ILE A 685 -19.69 21.87 -6.92
N ARG A 686 -20.56 21.90 -7.95
CA ARG A 686 -20.59 23.01 -8.93
C ARG A 686 -21.49 24.17 -8.51
N LYS A 687 -22.67 23.90 -7.96
CA LYS A 687 -23.65 24.92 -7.56
C LYS A 687 -23.41 25.38 -6.13
N TRP A 688 -23.38 24.44 -5.17
CA TRP A 688 -23.15 24.79 -3.77
C TRP A 688 -21.69 25.09 -3.44
N LYS A 689 -20.76 24.75 -4.34
CA LYS A 689 -19.31 25.00 -4.18
C LYS A 689 -18.66 24.25 -3.01
N VAL A 690 -19.32 23.27 -2.42
CA VAL A 690 -18.76 22.50 -1.28
C VAL A 690 -17.48 21.75 -1.67
N ASP A 691 -16.66 21.38 -0.68
CA ASP A 691 -15.30 20.86 -0.86
C ASP A 691 -15.20 19.34 -0.81
N GLY A 692 -16.33 18.66 -0.63
CA GLY A 692 -16.33 17.23 -0.53
C GLY A 692 -17.70 16.67 -0.24
N ILE A 693 -17.73 15.38 0.03
CA ILE A 693 -18.92 14.62 0.34
C ILE A 693 -18.58 13.63 1.44
N TYR A 694 -19.49 13.52 2.40
CA TYR A 694 -19.47 12.47 3.39
C TYR A 694 -20.65 11.53 3.20
N LEU A 695 -20.37 10.25 2.96
CA LEU A 695 -21.40 9.24 2.76
C LEU A 695 -21.87 8.65 4.09
N ASP A 696 -23.14 8.89 4.44
CA ASP A 696 -23.77 8.42 5.67
C ASP A 696 -24.85 7.35 5.42
N SER A 697 -24.66 6.10 5.84
CA SER A 697 -23.42 5.33 5.90
C SER A 697 -23.34 4.48 4.62
N PRO A 698 -22.16 4.11 4.11
CA PRO A 698 -22.06 3.22 2.94
C PRO A 698 -22.68 1.85 3.22
N THR A 699 -22.63 1.36 4.46
CA THR A 699 -23.09 0.02 4.83
C THR A 699 -24.55 -0.21 4.45
N MET A 700 -24.84 -1.42 3.95
CA MET A 700 -26.18 -1.93 3.71
C MET A 700 -26.51 -3.00 4.75
N GLY A 701 -27.08 -2.60 5.88
CA GLY A 701 -27.44 -3.53 6.96
C GLY A 701 -28.80 -4.17 6.70
N TYR A 702 -28.86 -5.20 5.86
CA TYR A 702 -30.05 -6.03 5.65
C TYR A 702 -29.75 -7.49 6.01
N CYS A 703 -30.81 -8.27 6.20
CA CYS A 703 -30.72 -9.70 6.38
C CYS A 703 -31.01 -10.40 5.05
N ASP A 704 -30.05 -11.14 4.52
CA ASP A 704 -30.24 -12.01 3.35
C ASP A 704 -30.66 -13.42 3.79
N SER A 705 -31.00 -14.29 2.83
CA SER A 705 -31.42 -15.67 3.10
C SER A 705 -30.40 -16.50 3.89
N TYR A 706 -29.10 -16.20 3.75
CA TYR A 706 -28.05 -16.90 4.48
C TYR A 706 -27.95 -16.41 5.93
N ILE A 707 -28.03 -15.10 6.15
CA ILE A 707 -28.09 -14.51 7.50
C ILE A 707 -29.34 -15.03 8.21
N GLU A 708 -30.48 -15.14 7.52
CA GLU A 708 -31.70 -15.73 8.06
C GLU A 708 -31.47 -17.18 8.53
N GLU A 709 -30.84 -18.02 7.71
CA GLU A 709 -30.53 -19.40 8.06
C GLU A 709 -29.54 -19.49 9.23
N LEU A 710 -28.51 -18.63 9.23
CA LEU A 710 -27.57 -18.53 10.33
C LEU A 710 -28.27 -18.13 11.64
N CYS A 711 -29.14 -17.12 11.61
CA CYS A 711 -29.96 -16.68 12.74
C CYS A 711 -30.78 -17.85 13.32
N LYS A 712 -31.44 -18.64 12.47
CA LYS A 712 -32.21 -19.83 12.88
C LYS A 712 -31.32 -20.87 13.55
N ARG A 713 -30.10 -21.07 13.03
CA ARG A 713 -29.13 -22.05 13.56
C ARG A 713 -28.54 -21.64 14.91
N VAL A 714 -28.19 -20.37 15.08
CA VAL A 714 -27.44 -19.90 16.27
C VAL A 714 -28.32 -19.42 17.42
N GLY A 715 -29.62 -19.25 17.15
CA GLY A 715 -30.57 -18.58 18.03
C GLY A 715 -30.38 -17.06 18.03
N VAL A 716 -31.49 -16.33 18.12
CA VAL A 716 -31.51 -14.86 18.12
C VAL A 716 -32.07 -14.33 19.45
N HIS A 717 -31.54 -13.20 19.88
CA HIS A 717 -32.13 -12.42 20.97
C HIS A 717 -33.45 -11.81 20.49
N PRO A 718 -34.47 -11.66 21.35
CA PRO A 718 -35.72 -11.01 20.97
C PRO A 718 -35.48 -9.64 20.30
N GLY A 719 -36.10 -9.44 19.13
CA GLY A 719 -35.96 -8.25 18.28
C GLY A 719 -34.83 -8.34 17.24
N TYR A 720 -33.92 -9.30 17.34
CA TYR A 720 -32.79 -9.50 16.41
C TYR A 720 -33.09 -10.51 15.31
N GLU A 721 -34.34 -10.98 15.23
CA GLU A 721 -34.81 -11.84 14.15
C GLU A 721 -34.64 -11.14 12.79
N CYS A 722 -34.51 -11.95 11.75
CA CYS A 722 -34.59 -11.47 10.36
C CYS A 722 -36.05 -11.09 10.05
N LEU A 723 -36.43 -9.82 10.28
CA LEU A 723 -37.82 -9.37 10.15
C LEU A 723 -38.32 -9.26 8.70
N THR A 724 -37.41 -8.98 7.77
CA THR A 724 -37.70 -8.77 6.34
C THR A 724 -36.52 -9.31 5.51
N PRO A 725 -36.38 -10.64 5.34
CA PRO A 725 -35.32 -11.23 4.54
C PRO A 725 -35.35 -10.72 3.10
N VAL A 726 -34.17 -10.59 2.51
CA VAL A 726 -33.94 -10.14 1.13
C VAL A 726 -33.35 -11.30 0.32
N GLU A 727 -33.82 -11.47 -0.92
CA GLU A 727 -33.24 -12.44 -1.86
C GLU A 727 -32.05 -11.83 -2.58
N GLY A 728 -30.91 -12.51 -2.56
CA GLY A 728 -29.69 -12.10 -3.26
C GLY A 728 -28.73 -11.28 -2.42
N TYR A 729 -27.60 -10.92 -3.05
CA TYR A 729 -26.51 -10.16 -2.44
C TYR A 729 -26.40 -8.79 -3.12
N TYR A 730 -26.48 -7.75 -2.29
CA TYR A 730 -26.36 -6.35 -2.64
C TYR A 730 -25.26 -5.69 -1.81
N SER A 731 -24.40 -4.94 -2.47
CA SER A 731 -23.24 -4.29 -1.86
C SER A 731 -23.11 -2.84 -2.33
N PRO A 732 -22.68 -1.92 -1.44
CA PRO A 732 -22.45 -0.52 -1.78
C PRO A 732 -21.16 -0.29 -2.58
N GLU A 733 -20.36 -1.32 -2.85
CA GLU A 733 -19.02 -1.18 -3.42
C GLU A 733 -19.00 -0.45 -4.77
N ASN A 734 -19.95 -0.74 -5.66
CA ASN A 734 -20.04 -0.06 -6.95
C ASN A 734 -20.38 1.42 -6.79
N LEU A 735 -21.31 1.77 -5.90
CA LEU A 735 -21.61 3.17 -5.60
C LEU A 735 -20.35 3.90 -5.13
N VAL A 736 -19.63 3.36 -4.14
CA VAL A 736 -18.42 4.00 -3.59
C VAL A 736 -17.34 4.18 -4.66
N LYS A 737 -17.12 3.18 -5.52
CA LYS A 737 -16.17 3.26 -6.65
C LYS A 737 -16.55 4.37 -7.63
N GLU A 738 -17.81 4.41 -8.06
CA GLU A 738 -18.30 5.40 -9.03
C GLU A 738 -18.31 6.82 -8.42
N MET A 739 -18.61 6.95 -7.12
CA MET A 739 -18.46 8.22 -6.40
C MET A 739 -17.00 8.70 -6.40
N LYS A 740 -16.03 7.83 -6.06
CA LYS A 740 -14.61 8.21 -6.09
C LYS A 740 -14.15 8.60 -7.49
N TYR A 741 -14.54 7.84 -8.50
CA TYR A 741 -14.24 8.16 -9.90
C TYR A 741 -14.83 9.53 -10.30
N LYS A 742 -16.09 9.78 -9.96
CA LYS A 742 -16.75 11.05 -10.25
C LYS A 742 -16.10 12.23 -9.55
N ILE A 743 -15.75 12.07 -8.28
CA ILE A 743 -15.07 13.09 -7.49
C ILE A 743 -13.72 13.41 -8.11
N LYS A 744 -12.91 12.40 -8.49
CA LYS A 744 -11.62 12.61 -9.19
C LYS A 744 -11.79 13.42 -10.48
N LYS A 745 -12.80 13.10 -11.29
CA LYS A 745 -13.11 13.87 -12.51
C LYS A 745 -13.47 15.33 -12.20
N LEU A 746 -14.21 15.58 -11.14
CA LEU A 746 -14.55 16.93 -10.70
C LEU A 746 -13.34 17.68 -10.12
N GLU A 747 -12.40 17.00 -9.46
CA GLU A 747 -11.13 17.61 -9.02
C GLU A 747 -10.33 18.15 -10.22
N GLU A 748 -10.22 17.34 -11.28
CA GLU A 748 -9.55 17.71 -12.53
C GLU A 748 -10.26 18.89 -13.21
N GLU A 749 -11.58 18.84 -13.31
CA GLU A 749 -12.41 19.92 -13.90
C GLU A 749 -12.28 21.24 -13.14
N MET A 750 -12.30 21.18 -11.80
CA MET A 750 -12.33 22.35 -10.94
C MET A 750 -10.94 22.88 -10.56
N GLY A 751 -9.87 22.12 -10.83
CA GLY A 751 -8.50 22.47 -10.47
C GLY A 751 -8.25 22.56 -8.96
N ARG A 752 -9.01 21.81 -8.14
CA ARG A 752 -8.88 21.78 -6.68
C ARG A 752 -9.14 20.39 -6.12
N LYS A 753 -8.45 20.04 -5.03
CA LYS A 753 -8.66 18.78 -4.31
C LYS A 753 -10.03 18.76 -3.61
N LEU A 754 -10.75 17.66 -3.73
CA LEU A 754 -12.03 17.40 -3.09
C LEU A 754 -11.86 16.29 -2.04
N ILE A 755 -12.76 16.27 -1.05
CA ILE A 755 -12.76 15.27 0.01
C ILE A 755 -13.88 14.26 -0.22
N PHE A 756 -13.55 12.97 -0.29
CA PHE A 756 -14.52 11.89 -0.23
C PHE A 756 -14.35 11.09 1.04
N SER A 757 -15.35 11.13 1.92
CA SER A 757 -15.30 10.49 3.24
C SER A 757 -16.59 9.71 3.48
N ALA A 758 -16.58 8.86 4.50
CA ALA A 758 -17.76 8.10 4.87
C ALA A 758 -17.82 7.81 6.37
N GLU A 759 -19.00 7.44 6.85
CA GLU A 759 -19.16 7.07 8.26
C GLU A 759 -18.38 5.78 8.61
N LEU A 760 -18.44 4.77 7.74
CA LEU A 760 -17.84 3.45 7.92
C LEU A 760 -17.19 2.96 6.62
N SER A 761 -16.40 1.89 6.68
CA SER A 761 -15.76 1.25 5.51
C SER A 761 -16.22 -0.18 5.26
N VAL A 762 -17.33 -0.61 5.88
CA VAL A 762 -17.87 -1.98 5.77
C VAL A 762 -19.06 -2.06 4.81
N LYS A 763 -19.19 -3.18 4.10
CA LYS A 763 -20.16 -3.40 3.01
C LYS A 763 -21.54 -3.85 3.51
N THR A 764 -21.68 -5.13 3.85
CA THR A 764 -22.90 -5.72 4.42
C THR A 764 -22.55 -6.77 5.48
N TRP A 765 -23.54 -7.20 6.26
CA TRP A 765 -23.40 -8.31 7.21
C TRP A 765 -22.94 -9.60 6.55
N ARG A 766 -23.30 -9.83 5.28
CA ARG A 766 -22.91 -11.03 4.54
C ARG A 766 -21.40 -11.18 4.35
N ASP A 767 -20.65 -10.09 4.42
CA ASP A 767 -19.19 -10.06 4.27
C ASP A 767 -18.45 -10.24 5.61
N MET A 768 -19.17 -10.48 6.70
CA MET A 768 -18.60 -10.67 8.04
C MET A 768 -18.44 -12.15 8.38
N PRO A 769 -17.48 -12.51 9.26
CA PRO A 769 -17.35 -13.89 9.75
C PRO A 769 -18.63 -14.36 10.46
N ASP A 770 -19.00 -15.64 10.28
CA ASP A 770 -20.19 -16.26 10.90
C ASP A 770 -20.26 -16.03 12.41
N ASP A 771 -19.13 -16.13 13.13
CA ASP A 771 -19.12 -15.94 14.58
C ASP A 771 -19.37 -14.49 15.00
N THR A 772 -19.03 -13.53 14.14
CA THR A 772 -19.32 -12.11 14.33
C THR A 772 -20.78 -11.80 14.04
N ILE A 773 -21.37 -12.39 13.00
CA ILE A 773 -22.82 -12.31 12.75
C ILE A 773 -23.59 -12.99 13.89
N ALA A 774 -23.13 -14.14 14.38
CA ALA A 774 -23.75 -14.84 15.51
C ALA A 774 -23.70 -14.04 16.82
N LYS A 775 -22.66 -13.22 17.03
CA LYS A 775 -22.62 -12.26 18.15
C LYS A 775 -23.66 -11.16 17.96
N ALA A 776 -23.83 -10.63 16.75
CA ALA A 776 -24.87 -9.65 16.43
C ALA A 776 -26.28 -10.22 16.68
N CYS A 777 -26.54 -11.47 16.27
CA CYS A 777 -27.78 -12.21 16.55
C CYS A 777 -28.12 -12.25 18.05
N ARG A 778 -27.09 -12.23 18.91
CA ARG A 778 -27.21 -12.31 20.38
C ARG A 778 -27.07 -10.94 21.05
N GLY A 779 -27.32 -9.85 20.33
CA GLY A 779 -27.32 -8.48 20.85
C GLY A 779 -25.96 -7.77 20.84
N LYS A 780 -24.86 -8.42 20.44
CA LYS A 780 -23.50 -7.84 20.44
C LYS A 780 -23.14 -7.23 19.08
N VAL A 781 -23.95 -6.30 18.60
CA VAL A 781 -23.88 -5.74 17.23
C VAL A 781 -22.64 -4.93 16.92
N HIS A 782 -21.96 -4.36 17.90
CA HIS A 782 -20.76 -3.55 17.65
C HIS A 782 -19.45 -4.35 17.65
N HIS A 783 -19.50 -5.67 17.90
CA HIS A 783 -18.31 -6.51 17.98
C HIS A 783 -17.54 -6.57 16.64
N TYR A 784 -18.20 -6.37 15.50
CA TYR A 784 -17.51 -6.35 14.20
C TYR A 784 -16.44 -5.26 14.13
N ARG A 785 -16.61 -4.14 14.85
CA ARG A 785 -15.70 -2.98 14.80
C ARG A 785 -14.27 -3.32 15.21
N ILE A 786 -14.11 -4.30 16.09
CA ILE A 786 -12.81 -4.74 16.62
C ILE A 786 -12.35 -6.09 16.05
N ASP A 787 -13.08 -6.66 15.08
CA ASP A 787 -12.71 -7.93 14.44
C ASP A 787 -11.86 -7.64 13.19
N PRO A 788 -10.57 -8.01 13.17
CA PRO A 788 -9.68 -7.74 12.03
C PRO A 788 -10.02 -8.56 10.77
N ARG A 789 -10.90 -9.58 10.89
CA ARG A 789 -11.34 -10.40 9.76
C ARG A 789 -12.47 -9.76 8.94
N VAL A 790 -13.10 -8.70 9.44
CA VAL A 790 -14.19 -7.99 8.74
C VAL A 790 -13.62 -7.21 7.55
N ASP A 791 -14.24 -7.38 6.38
CA ASP A 791 -13.86 -6.67 5.15
C ASP A 791 -14.11 -5.15 5.28
N ARG A 792 -13.01 -4.39 5.28
CA ARG A 792 -12.97 -2.92 5.32
C ARG A 792 -12.42 -2.30 4.04
N THR A 793 -12.37 -3.06 2.95
CA THR A 793 -11.74 -2.64 1.68
C THR A 793 -12.39 -1.43 1.02
N LEU A 794 -13.62 -1.04 1.39
CA LEU A 794 -14.19 0.23 0.92
C LEU A 794 -13.34 1.43 1.33
N GLY A 795 -12.57 1.31 2.42
CA GLY A 795 -11.64 2.33 2.88
C GLY A 795 -10.65 2.77 1.80
N LYS A 796 -10.25 1.88 0.88
CA LYS A 796 -9.32 2.21 -0.22
C LYS A 796 -9.79 3.34 -1.13
N TYR A 797 -11.09 3.63 -1.15
CA TYR A 797 -11.69 4.69 -1.98
C TYR A 797 -11.94 5.99 -1.19
N LEU A 798 -11.80 5.96 0.12
CA LEU A 798 -12.17 7.03 1.04
C LEU A 798 -10.92 7.73 1.56
N ASP A 799 -10.99 9.04 1.69
CA ASP A 799 -9.91 9.83 2.26
C ASP A 799 -9.85 9.67 3.79
N TRP A 800 -11.01 9.47 4.44
CA TRP A 800 -11.10 9.09 5.86
C TRP A 800 -12.48 8.52 6.24
N VAL A 801 -12.53 7.81 7.38
CA VAL A 801 -13.76 7.37 8.06
C VAL A 801 -13.81 7.75 9.54
N LEU A 802 -14.98 7.69 10.18
CA LEU A 802 -15.10 7.97 11.61
C LEU A 802 -14.40 6.91 12.48
N GLY A 803 -13.53 7.36 13.39
CA GLY A 803 -12.84 6.53 14.38
C GLY A 803 -13.71 6.07 15.56
N TYR A 804 -14.85 5.41 15.31
CA TYR A 804 -15.71 4.87 16.39
C TYR A 804 -14.97 3.91 17.34
N THR A 805 -14.05 3.12 16.79
CA THR A 805 -13.20 2.20 17.58
C THR A 805 -12.31 2.98 18.53
N PHE A 806 -11.68 4.07 18.08
CA PHE A 806 -10.90 4.98 18.92
C PHE A 806 -11.76 5.62 20.02
N ARG A 807 -12.97 6.10 19.70
CA ARG A 807 -13.88 6.63 20.73
C ARG A 807 -14.21 5.59 21.81
N GLY A 808 -14.36 4.32 21.42
CA GLY A 808 -14.52 3.20 22.35
C GLY A 808 -13.35 3.04 23.33
N VAL A 809 -12.11 3.24 22.86
CA VAL A 809 -10.90 3.25 23.70
C VAL A 809 -11.00 4.32 24.79
N LEU A 810 -11.40 5.54 24.44
CA LEU A 810 -11.52 6.63 25.41
C LEU A 810 -12.54 6.33 26.50
N LYS A 811 -13.67 5.70 26.14
CA LYS A 811 -14.70 5.27 27.11
C LYS A 811 -14.20 4.16 28.04
N ASP A 812 -13.46 3.18 27.52
CA ASP A 812 -12.84 2.13 28.35
C ASP A 812 -11.84 2.74 29.35
N ILE A 813 -11.00 3.69 28.90
CA ILE A 813 -10.04 4.42 29.74
C ILE A 813 -10.76 5.20 30.86
N TYR A 814 -11.86 5.87 30.55
CA TYR A 814 -12.67 6.59 31.53
C TYR A 814 -13.20 5.66 32.62
N HIS A 815 -13.72 4.49 32.23
CA HIS A 815 -14.22 3.48 33.15
C HIS A 815 -13.13 2.63 33.84
N ARG A 816 -11.84 2.95 33.63
CA ARG A 816 -10.70 2.19 34.18
C ARG A 816 -10.71 0.72 33.73
N GLY A 817 -11.08 0.48 32.48
CA GLY A 817 -10.95 -0.80 31.81
C GLY A 817 -9.49 -1.18 31.52
N GLU A 818 -9.29 -2.20 30.69
CA GLU A 818 -7.97 -2.75 30.39
C GLU A 818 -7.14 -1.87 29.46
N LEU A 819 -7.78 -1.04 28.62
CA LEU A 819 -7.08 -0.06 27.78
C LEU A 819 -6.60 1.16 28.57
N SER A 820 -6.91 1.22 29.87
CA SER A 820 -6.38 2.22 30.80
C SER A 820 -4.91 1.98 31.18
N TYR A 821 -4.34 0.82 30.82
CA TYR A 821 -2.90 0.57 30.90
C TYR A 821 -2.18 1.11 29.65
N SER A 822 -1.08 1.83 29.85
CA SER A 822 -0.28 2.44 28.77
C SER A 822 0.05 1.47 27.62
N GLU A 823 0.60 0.31 27.95
CA GLU A 823 0.99 -0.71 26.97
C GLU A 823 -0.20 -1.23 26.16
N ASN A 824 -1.38 -1.39 26.79
CA ASN A 824 -2.59 -1.86 26.12
C ASN A 824 -3.19 -0.77 25.23
N TYR A 825 -3.17 0.49 25.67
CA TYR A 825 -3.57 1.63 24.85
C TYR A 825 -2.76 1.68 23.56
N VAL A 826 -1.44 1.63 23.66
CA VAL A 826 -0.54 1.66 22.49
C VAL A 826 -0.81 0.49 21.55
N LYS A 827 -0.81 -0.75 22.07
CA LYS A 827 -1.06 -1.95 21.24
C LYS A 827 -2.40 -1.90 20.52
N PHE A 828 -3.43 -1.36 21.18
CA PHE A 828 -4.75 -1.28 20.57
C PHE A 828 -4.81 -0.21 19.48
N LEU A 829 -4.10 0.92 19.62
CA LEU A 829 -3.96 1.90 18.54
C LEU A 829 -3.16 1.34 17.36
N GLU A 830 -2.07 0.61 17.61
CA GLU A 830 -1.33 -0.10 16.57
C GLU A 830 -2.23 -1.09 15.81
N MET A 831 -3.12 -1.80 16.51
CA MET A 831 -4.10 -2.70 15.89
C MET A 831 -5.12 -1.95 15.03
N ILE A 832 -5.63 -0.79 15.49
CA ILE A 832 -6.54 0.05 14.67
C ILE A 832 -5.87 0.42 13.35
N ASP A 833 -4.60 0.80 13.40
CA ASP A 833 -3.87 1.32 12.24
C ASP A 833 -3.34 0.22 11.32
N SER A 834 -2.98 -0.96 11.85
CA SER A 834 -2.39 -2.06 11.05
C SER A 834 -3.39 -3.14 10.62
N GLU A 835 -4.49 -3.33 11.34
CA GLU A 835 -5.42 -4.45 11.13
C GLU A 835 -6.87 -4.03 10.87
N LEU A 836 -7.29 -2.84 11.31
CA LEU A 836 -8.70 -2.37 11.18
C LEU A 836 -8.87 -1.31 10.09
N GLU A 837 -9.61 -0.23 10.35
CA GLU A 837 -9.90 0.82 9.38
C GLU A 837 -8.62 1.53 8.89
N GLY A 838 -7.66 1.77 9.80
CA GLY A 838 -6.43 2.50 9.50
C GLY A 838 -5.52 1.81 8.49
N LYS A 839 -5.72 0.50 8.27
CA LYS A 839 -5.03 -0.26 7.22
C LYS A 839 -5.39 0.22 5.81
N TYR A 840 -6.58 0.79 5.63
CA TYR A 840 -7.16 1.12 4.32
C TYR A 840 -7.35 2.61 4.10
N THR A 841 -7.54 3.40 5.15
CA THR A 841 -7.86 4.83 5.08
C THR A 841 -7.54 5.53 6.40
N GLU A 842 -7.45 6.87 6.39
CA GLU A 842 -7.30 7.63 7.64
C GLU A 842 -8.55 7.49 8.53
N THR A 843 -8.35 7.60 9.84
CA THR A 843 -9.46 7.56 10.80
C THR A 843 -9.58 8.90 11.52
N ALA A 844 -10.74 9.53 11.40
CA ALA A 844 -11.05 10.76 12.11
C ALA A 844 -11.17 10.47 13.61
N LYS A 845 -10.21 10.95 14.41
CA LYS A 845 -10.19 10.72 15.86
C LYS A 845 -11.08 11.76 16.56
N PHE A 846 -12.00 11.30 17.42
CA PHE A 846 -12.93 12.17 18.16
C PHE A 846 -13.21 11.69 19.58
N VAL A 847 -13.50 12.65 20.47
CA VAL A 847 -13.93 12.40 21.86
C VAL A 847 -15.44 12.16 21.91
N ASN A 848 -16.22 13.08 21.34
CA ASN A 848 -17.67 12.98 21.30
C ASN A 848 -18.24 13.45 19.94
N MET A 849 -19.46 13.02 19.62
CA MET A 849 -20.22 13.41 18.42
C MET A 849 -21.72 13.25 18.69
N TRP A 850 -22.57 13.65 17.74
CA TRP A 850 -24.03 13.54 17.86
C TRP A 850 -24.51 12.11 18.16
N VAL A 851 -24.00 11.12 17.44
CA VAL A 851 -24.37 9.71 17.60
C VAL A 851 -23.94 9.21 18.98
N TYR A 852 -24.91 8.92 19.85
CA TYR A 852 -24.75 8.58 21.27
C TYR A 852 -24.11 9.69 22.12
N PHE A 853 -24.36 10.97 21.80
CA PHE A 853 -23.73 12.12 22.47
C PHE A 853 -23.73 12.04 24.00
N HIS A 854 -24.88 11.73 24.60
CA HIS A 854 -25.08 11.64 26.05
C HIS A 854 -24.22 10.55 26.71
N GLU A 855 -23.87 9.48 25.99
CA GLU A 855 -23.04 8.41 26.52
C GLU A 855 -21.58 8.80 26.67
N PHE A 856 -21.10 9.84 25.98
CA PHE A 856 -19.69 10.24 25.94
C PHE A 856 -19.45 11.66 26.47
N VAL A 857 -20.51 12.42 26.79
CA VAL A 857 -20.41 13.80 27.27
C VAL A 857 -19.59 13.93 28.56
N HIS A 858 -19.52 12.86 29.38
CA HIS A 858 -18.70 12.82 30.58
C HIS A 858 -17.19 12.96 30.33
N LEU A 859 -16.72 12.65 29.10
CA LEU A 859 -15.33 12.84 28.68
C LEU A 859 -14.97 14.32 28.47
N LEU A 860 -15.98 15.18 28.33
CA LEU A 860 -15.83 16.63 28.12
C LEU A 860 -15.89 17.43 29.43
N LYS A 861 -16.10 16.76 30.57
CA LYS A 861 -16.22 17.47 31.86
C LYS A 861 -14.91 18.15 32.24
N PRO A 862 -14.96 19.32 32.90
CA PRO A 862 -13.78 20.16 33.13
C PRO A 862 -12.64 19.44 33.87
N GLU A 863 -12.95 18.42 34.68
CA GLU A 863 -11.97 17.70 35.46
C GLU A 863 -11.09 16.76 34.63
N VAL A 864 -11.49 16.40 33.41
CA VAL A 864 -10.78 15.38 32.59
C VAL A 864 -10.68 15.73 31.11
N ALA A 865 -11.35 16.78 30.65
CA ALA A 865 -11.43 17.15 29.24
C ALA A 865 -10.05 17.36 28.61
N ASP A 866 -9.12 17.98 29.33
CA ASP A 866 -7.76 18.23 28.87
C ASP A 866 -7.01 16.95 28.53
N CYS A 867 -7.16 15.92 29.36
CA CYS A 867 -6.58 14.61 29.19
C CYS A 867 -7.16 13.90 27.94
N PHE A 868 -8.49 13.88 27.78
CA PHE A 868 -9.12 13.20 26.63
C PHE A 868 -8.91 13.94 25.31
N ILE A 869 -8.95 15.27 25.30
CA ILE A 869 -8.60 16.07 24.11
C ILE A 869 -7.12 15.89 23.77
N THR A 870 -6.23 15.77 24.77
CA THR A 870 -4.81 15.46 24.50
C THR A 870 -4.64 14.10 23.85
N LEU A 871 -5.30 13.04 24.38
CA LEU A 871 -5.28 11.71 23.77
C LEU A 871 -5.84 11.73 22.34
N GLN A 872 -6.87 12.54 22.06
CA GLN A 872 -7.40 12.73 20.71
C GLN A 872 -6.39 13.41 19.78
N ALA A 873 -5.88 14.59 20.16
CA ALA A 873 -5.04 15.42 19.30
C ALA A 873 -3.67 14.78 19.03
N THR A 874 -3.18 13.98 19.97
CA THR A 874 -1.86 13.33 19.88
C THR A 874 -1.94 11.84 19.52
N ALA A 875 -3.12 11.32 19.18
CA ALA A 875 -3.28 9.99 18.57
C ALA A 875 -2.65 9.94 17.16
N PRO A 876 -2.30 8.75 16.66
CA PRO A 876 -1.89 8.52 15.27
C PRO A 876 -2.89 9.08 14.24
N GLY A 877 -2.37 9.49 13.09
CA GLY A 877 -3.15 10.01 11.97
C GLY A 877 -3.28 11.54 11.93
N ARG A 878 -3.85 12.04 10.83
CA ARG A 878 -3.91 13.49 10.51
C ARG A 878 -5.28 14.11 10.65
N VAL A 879 -6.33 13.30 10.82
CA VAL A 879 -7.73 13.76 10.84
C VAL A 879 -8.24 13.87 12.28
N VAL A 880 -8.55 15.09 12.71
CA VAL A 880 -9.14 15.40 14.01
C VAL A 880 -10.58 15.85 13.81
N TRP A 881 -11.51 15.16 14.45
CA TRP A 881 -12.94 15.49 14.41
C TRP A 881 -13.42 16.02 15.75
N ILE A 882 -13.97 17.23 15.73
CA ILE A 882 -14.59 17.88 16.88
C ILE A 882 -16.10 17.82 16.64
N GLY A 883 -16.81 17.04 17.45
CA GLY A 883 -18.23 16.82 17.26
C GLY A 883 -19.09 18.05 17.57
N VAL A 884 -20.38 17.95 17.24
CA VAL A 884 -21.37 19.00 17.50
C VAL A 884 -21.39 19.42 18.98
N TYR A 885 -21.71 20.69 19.22
CA TYR A 885 -21.82 21.33 20.54
C TYR A 885 -20.55 21.37 21.40
N GLN A 886 -19.40 20.91 20.91
CA GLN A 886 -18.10 21.12 21.57
C GLN A 886 -17.47 22.48 21.23
N LEU A 887 -17.90 23.07 20.12
CA LEU A 887 -17.52 24.38 19.59
C LEU A 887 -18.78 25.08 19.09
N PRO A 888 -18.76 26.43 18.92
CA PRO A 888 -19.90 27.19 18.43
C PRO A 888 -20.48 26.66 17.13
N PRO A 889 -21.79 26.86 16.87
CA PRO A 889 -22.76 27.60 17.71
C PRO A 889 -23.36 26.78 18.87
N GLN A 890 -23.89 27.49 19.88
CA GLN A 890 -24.66 26.94 21.03
C GLN A 890 -23.92 25.93 21.92
N ASP A 891 -22.58 25.88 21.85
CA ASP A 891 -21.76 25.03 22.72
C ASP A 891 -21.81 25.43 24.20
N ASP A 892 -22.09 26.69 24.49
CA ASP A 892 -22.37 27.23 25.82
C ASP A 892 -23.72 26.74 26.37
N VAL A 893 -24.81 26.86 25.60
CA VAL A 893 -26.14 26.40 26.01
C VAL A 893 -26.13 24.90 26.34
N VAL A 894 -25.54 24.09 25.46
CA VAL A 894 -25.45 22.64 25.66
C VAL A 894 -24.43 22.30 26.75
N GLY A 895 -23.33 23.06 26.83
CA GLY A 895 -22.33 22.93 27.89
C GLY A 895 -22.91 23.13 29.29
N ASP A 896 -23.71 24.18 29.47
CA ASP A 896 -24.37 24.49 30.73
C ASP A 896 -25.34 23.37 31.15
N TYR A 897 -26.08 22.81 30.19
CA TYR A 897 -27.00 21.70 30.46
C TYR A 897 -26.30 20.40 30.84
N PHE A 898 -25.24 20.01 30.11
CA PHE A 898 -24.52 18.75 30.35
C PHE A 898 -23.34 18.86 31.33
N GLY A 899 -23.02 20.07 31.80
CA GLY A 899 -21.99 20.33 32.81
C GLY A 899 -20.56 20.29 32.28
N TYR A 900 -20.32 20.67 31.02
CA TYR A 900 -18.98 20.93 30.49
C TYR A 900 -18.79 22.41 30.17
N ASN A 901 -17.54 22.87 30.21
CA ASN A 901 -17.22 24.29 30.00
C ASN A 901 -16.68 24.52 28.58
N SER A 902 -17.49 25.11 27.72
CA SER A 902 -17.13 25.39 26.32
C SER A 902 -15.88 26.26 26.18
N THR A 903 -15.69 27.26 27.05
CA THR A 903 -14.48 28.11 27.03
C THR A 903 -13.22 27.30 27.30
N VAL A 904 -13.28 26.35 28.23
CA VAL A 904 -12.18 25.42 28.53
C VAL A 904 -11.90 24.51 27.33
N LEU A 905 -12.94 23.96 26.68
CA LEU A 905 -12.76 23.12 25.49
C LEU A 905 -12.09 23.91 24.35
N ARG A 906 -12.57 25.13 24.05
CA ARG A 906 -12.00 26.01 23.03
C ARG A 906 -10.51 26.30 23.29
N TYR A 907 -10.15 26.60 24.55
CA TYR A 907 -8.75 26.79 24.94
C TYR A 907 -7.89 25.57 24.64
N TRP A 908 -8.34 24.39 25.06
CA TRP A 908 -7.59 23.14 24.88
C TRP A 908 -7.47 22.73 23.42
N TYR A 909 -8.55 22.80 22.65
CA TYR A 909 -8.51 22.55 21.21
C TYR A 909 -7.54 23.50 20.52
N LYS A 910 -7.64 24.82 20.75
CA LYS A 910 -6.74 25.81 20.15
C LYS A 910 -5.27 25.50 20.45
N LYS A 911 -4.96 25.17 21.71
CA LYS A 911 -3.60 24.86 22.16
C LYS A 911 -3.07 23.56 21.53
N LEU A 912 -3.83 22.48 21.60
CA LEU A 912 -3.40 21.16 21.15
C LEU A 912 -3.34 21.03 19.63
N LEU A 913 -4.26 21.69 18.90
CA LEU A 913 -4.22 21.72 17.44
C LEU A 913 -3.02 22.51 16.93
N LYS A 914 -2.61 23.59 17.62
CA LYS A 914 -1.37 24.29 17.33
C LYS A 914 -0.16 23.36 17.50
N ILE A 915 -0.10 22.62 18.61
CA ILE A 915 0.96 21.64 18.89
C ILE A 915 1.00 20.54 17.82
N LYS A 916 -0.15 19.95 17.45
CA LYS A 916 -0.21 18.91 16.40
C LYS A 916 0.31 19.42 15.05
N ARG A 917 0.02 20.69 14.69
CA ARG A 917 0.56 21.32 13.47
C ARG A 917 2.06 21.55 13.52
N GLU A 918 2.57 21.93 14.69
CA GLU A 918 3.98 22.26 14.90
C GLU A 918 4.90 21.03 14.83
N TYR A 919 4.44 19.88 15.35
CA TYR A 919 5.23 18.65 15.43
C TYR A 919 4.74 17.59 14.44
N ARG A 920 5.54 17.27 13.43
CA ARG A 920 5.31 16.19 12.46
C ARG A 920 5.20 14.81 13.09
N ALA A 921 5.93 14.58 14.18
CA ALA A 921 5.83 13.37 14.99
C ALA A 921 4.38 13.08 15.42
N LEU A 922 3.60 14.12 15.74
CA LEU A 922 2.19 13.98 16.11
C LEU A 922 1.25 13.77 14.91
N GLN A 923 1.75 13.87 13.68
CA GLN A 923 1.02 13.70 12.42
C GLN A 923 1.32 12.36 11.73
N SER A 924 2.33 11.61 12.21
CA SER A 924 2.66 10.28 11.69
C SER A 924 1.69 9.22 12.22
N ASN A 925 1.89 7.96 11.82
CA ASN A 925 1.21 6.79 12.40
C ASN A 925 2.07 6.04 13.42
N ASN A 926 3.31 6.50 13.64
CA ASN A 926 4.25 5.85 14.54
C ASN A 926 3.86 6.09 15.99
N ILE A 927 3.78 5.05 16.80
CA ILE A 927 3.51 5.09 18.23
C ILE A 927 4.25 3.95 18.93
N GLU A 928 4.73 4.18 20.15
CA GLU A 928 5.27 3.11 21.02
C GLU A 928 5.06 3.46 22.49
N ASP A 929 5.01 2.44 23.36
CA ASP A 929 4.83 2.64 24.80
C ASP A 929 6.11 3.24 25.42
N ALA A 930 5.92 4.35 26.13
CA ALA A 930 6.99 5.07 26.81
C ALA A 930 6.97 4.82 28.33
N LEU A 931 5.90 4.26 28.89
CA LEU A 931 5.76 4.15 30.35
C LEU A 931 6.60 2.98 30.90
N VAL A 932 7.62 3.29 31.71
CA VAL A 932 8.42 2.27 32.42
C VAL A 932 7.76 1.95 33.76
N ALA A 933 7.45 2.98 34.55
CA ALA A 933 6.79 2.86 35.85
C ALA A 933 6.06 4.17 36.25
N PRO A 934 5.01 4.13 37.09
CA PRO A 934 4.31 2.93 37.56
C PRO A 934 3.33 2.40 36.50
N LYS A 935 3.29 1.07 36.30
CA LYS A 935 2.34 0.42 35.38
C LYS A 935 0.95 0.27 36.01
N VAL A 936 0.26 1.40 36.20
CA VAL A 936 -1.07 1.46 36.82
C VAL A 936 -2.11 2.03 35.86
N LYS A 937 -3.39 1.67 36.07
CA LYS A 937 -4.49 2.19 35.27
C LYS A 937 -4.60 3.71 35.40
N GLY A 938 -4.93 4.37 34.31
CA GLY A 938 -5.11 5.82 34.25
C GLY A 938 -3.80 6.60 34.08
N VAL A 939 -2.65 5.94 33.96
CA VAL A 939 -1.37 6.55 33.57
C VAL A 939 -0.96 5.98 32.22
N ILE A 940 -0.94 6.83 31.20
CA ILE A 940 -0.64 6.46 29.82
C ILE A 940 0.53 7.32 29.35
N ALA A 941 1.59 6.71 28.82
CA ALA A 941 2.69 7.42 28.21
C ALA A 941 3.15 6.75 26.91
N TYR A 942 3.32 7.52 25.85
CA TYR A 942 3.75 7.00 24.55
C TYR A 942 4.63 7.98 23.80
N ASN A 943 5.51 7.44 22.97
CA ASN A 943 6.31 8.21 22.03
C ASN A 943 5.60 8.27 20.67
N ARG A 944 5.76 9.40 19.99
CA ARG A 944 5.39 9.65 18.61
C ARG A 944 6.64 10.12 17.87
N TRP A 945 6.85 9.72 16.61
CA TRP A 945 8.02 10.16 15.84
C TRP A 945 7.78 10.24 14.33
N ASP A 946 8.54 11.10 13.67
CA ASP A 946 8.66 11.19 12.21
C ASP A 946 10.10 11.55 11.84
N GLY A 947 10.81 10.64 11.18
CA GLY A 947 12.26 10.75 10.99
C GLY A 947 12.98 10.92 12.33
N ASN A 948 13.72 12.03 12.47
CA ASN A 948 14.49 12.36 13.69
C ASN A 948 13.67 13.19 14.70
N GLU A 949 12.47 13.65 14.35
CA GLU A 949 11.61 14.38 15.30
C GLU A 949 10.85 13.39 16.18
N SER A 950 10.87 13.61 17.49
CA SER A 950 10.13 12.80 18.45
C SER A 950 9.41 13.65 19.50
N VAL A 951 8.31 13.11 20.02
CA VAL A 951 7.47 13.71 21.06
C VAL A 951 7.05 12.61 22.03
N THR A 952 7.16 12.85 23.34
CA THR A 952 6.65 11.92 24.36
C THR A 952 5.42 12.53 25.03
N VAL A 953 4.29 11.84 24.96
CA VAL A 953 3.03 12.26 25.57
C VAL A 953 2.82 11.47 26.85
N ILE A 954 2.35 12.12 27.92
CA ILE A 954 2.03 11.49 29.19
C ILE A 954 0.68 12.02 29.67
N VAL A 955 -0.23 11.16 30.09
CA VAL A 955 -1.55 11.52 30.60
C VAL A 955 -1.78 10.81 31.93
N ASN A 956 -2.02 11.58 32.98
CA ASN A 956 -2.42 11.07 34.29
C ASN A 956 -3.89 11.41 34.55
N LEU A 957 -4.77 10.42 34.48
CA LEU A 957 -6.20 10.56 34.77
C LEU A 957 -6.53 10.34 36.25
N ASN A 958 -5.56 9.95 37.08
CA ASN A 958 -5.79 9.71 38.50
C ASN A 958 -5.97 11.01 39.27
N ASP A 959 -6.67 10.92 40.41
CA ASP A 959 -6.95 12.04 41.31
C ASP A 959 -5.76 12.47 42.17
N LYS A 960 -4.61 11.78 42.01
CA LYS A 960 -3.35 12.09 42.68
C LYS A 960 -2.23 12.30 41.65
N PRO A 961 -1.26 13.18 41.94
CA PRO A 961 -0.02 13.26 41.16
C PRO A 961 0.70 11.92 41.11
N VAL A 962 1.41 11.66 40.02
CA VAL A 962 2.21 10.45 39.82
C VAL A 962 3.60 10.85 39.33
N ASP A 963 4.64 10.25 39.91
CA ASP A 963 6.00 10.34 39.41
C ASP A 963 6.23 9.18 38.44
N CYS A 964 6.40 9.52 37.15
CA CYS A 964 6.55 8.55 36.07
C CYS A 964 8.04 8.42 35.69
N LEU A 965 8.48 7.19 35.46
CA LEU A 965 9.70 6.89 34.70
C LEU A 965 9.28 6.62 33.26
N VAL A 966 9.81 7.40 32.31
CA VAL A 966 9.51 7.26 30.88
C VAL A 966 10.75 6.99 30.05
N ARG A 967 10.61 6.12 29.04
CA ARG A 967 11.60 5.87 28.01
C ARG A 967 11.21 6.62 26.75
N THR A 968 11.93 7.69 26.47
CA THR A 968 11.74 8.60 25.33
C THR A 968 12.55 8.17 24.11
N ARG A 969 12.35 8.83 22.96
CA ARG A 969 13.14 8.64 21.74
C ARG A 969 14.17 9.76 21.48
N PHE A 970 14.45 10.59 22.49
CA PHE A 970 15.44 11.65 22.35
C PHE A 970 16.87 11.07 22.36
N GLU A 971 17.78 11.70 21.62
CA GLU A 971 19.17 11.24 21.49
C GLU A 971 20.08 11.80 22.59
N GLY A 972 21.12 11.04 22.95
CA GLY A 972 22.15 11.45 23.92
C GLY A 972 22.16 10.64 25.22
N GLU A 973 23.22 10.80 26.02
CA GLU A 973 23.32 10.19 27.35
C GLU A 973 22.43 10.92 28.39
N GLU A 974 22.18 12.21 28.15
CA GLU A 974 21.33 13.08 28.95
C GLU A 974 20.60 14.07 28.04
N VAL A 975 19.32 14.34 28.31
CA VAL A 975 18.49 15.26 27.53
C VAL A 975 17.84 16.31 28.41
N GLU A 976 17.77 17.55 27.93
CA GLU A 976 16.86 18.59 28.46
C GLU A 976 15.58 18.61 27.62
N VAL A 977 14.45 18.35 28.26
CA VAL A 977 13.13 18.37 27.61
C VAL A 977 12.26 19.44 28.24
N TYR A 978 11.29 19.93 27.46
CA TYR A 978 10.27 20.86 27.95
C TYR A 978 8.89 20.32 27.67
N ASP A 979 7.99 20.53 28.62
CA ASP A 979 6.56 20.26 28.45
C ASP A 979 5.91 21.45 27.72
N VAL A 980 5.48 21.25 26.47
CA VAL A 980 4.88 22.32 25.66
C VAL A 980 3.54 22.83 26.22
N LEU A 981 2.94 22.10 27.17
CA LEU A 981 1.71 22.52 27.81
C LEU A 981 1.96 23.46 29.00
N SER A 982 2.85 23.10 29.92
CA SER A 982 3.11 23.88 31.14
C SER A 982 4.31 24.83 31.04
N GLY A 983 5.23 24.58 30.10
CA GLY A 983 6.52 25.24 30.01
C GLY A 983 7.56 24.73 31.01
N GLU A 984 7.21 23.74 31.84
CA GLU A 984 8.16 23.13 32.78
C GLU A 984 9.27 22.38 32.06
N LYS A 985 10.45 22.37 32.68
CA LYS A 985 11.66 21.75 32.14
C LYS A 985 12.06 20.55 32.98
N PHE A 986 12.52 19.51 32.30
CA PHE A 986 13.05 18.30 32.91
C PHE A 986 14.39 17.97 32.28
N ARG A 987 15.26 17.32 33.05
CA ARG A 987 16.57 16.89 32.60
C ARG A 987 16.88 15.51 33.17
N GLY A 988 17.44 14.63 32.35
CA GLY A 988 17.85 13.30 32.79
C GLY A 988 18.14 12.35 31.64
N ASN A 989 18.27 11.07 31.95
CA ASN A 989 18.53 10.02 30.97
C ASN A 989 17.26 9.78 30.11
N PRO A 990 17.34 9.86 28.77
CA PRO A 990 16.18 9.68 27.90
C PRO A 990 15.54 8.28 28.01
N ASN A 991 16.27 7.26 28.48
CA ASN A 991 15.75 5.90 28.66
C ASN A 991 15.02 5.67 29.99
N SER A 992 15.14 6.61 30.94
CA SER A 992 14.56 6.49 32.28
C SER A 992 14.31 7.88 32.88
N LEU A 993 13.66 8.75 32.11
CA LEU A 993 13.44 10.14 32.48
C LEU A 993 12.34 10.24 33.55
N GLU A 994 12.65 10.88 34.68
CA GLU A 994 11.69 11.11 35.77
C GLU A 994 10.82 12.33 35.48
N ILE A 995 9.51 12.12 35.39
CA ILE A 995 8.53 13.14 35.08
C ILE A 995 7.40 13.09 36.11
N LYS A 996 7.27 14.15 36.90
CA LYS A 996 6.14 14.34 37.80
C LYS A 996 4.92 14.84 37.04
N VAL A 997 3.83 14.08 37.02
CA VAL A 997 2.57 14.45 36.34
C VAL A 997 1.50 14.76 37.39
N PRO A 998 0.97 15.99 37.44
CA PRO A 998 -0.12 16.34 38.35
C PRO A 998 -1.36 15.47 38.17
N ALA A 999 -2.24 15.47 39.17
CA ALA A 999 -3.53 14.76 39.11
C ALA A 999 -4.37 15.31 37.96
N ARG A 1000 -4.99 14.42 37.16
CA ARG A 1000 -5.88 14.76 36.05
C ARG A 1000 -5.27 15.78 35.08
N THR A 1001 -4.03 15.55 34.66
CA THR A 1001 -3.36 16.44 33.70
C THR A 1001 -2.54 15.66 32.67
N PRO A 1002 -2.41 16.21 31.45
CA PRO A 1002 -1.47 15.75 30.44
C PRO A 1002 -0.13 16.52 30.47
N ARG A 1003 0.90 15.93 29.87
CA ARG A 1003 2.18 16.55 29.49
C ARG A 1003 2.56 16.13 28.08
N ILE A 1004 3.21 17.02 27.34
CA ILE A 1004 3.75 16.75 26.00
C ILE A 1004 5.20 17.22 25.99
N LEU A 1005 6.13 16.27 26.05
CA LEU A 1005 7.56 16.52 26.15
C LEU A 1005 8.19 16.51 24.77
N VAL A 1006 9.08 17.48 24.55
CA VAL A 1006 9.89 17.59 23.34
C VAL A 1006 11.31 18.00 23.72
N SER A 1007 12.31 17.57 22.94
CA SER A 1007 13.69 18.01 23.08
C SER A 1007 13.95 19.25 22.23
N ARG A 1008 14.83 20.16 22.68
CA ARG A 1008 15.37 21.19 21.79
C ARG A 1008 16.24 20.51 20.73
N SER A 1009 15.96 20.76 19.46
CA SER A 1009 16.90 20.50 18.37
C SER A 1009 18.06 21.49 18.37
#